data_AF-A0A4Z0W455-F1
#
_entry.id   AF-A0A4Z0W455-F1
#
_cell.length_a   1.000
_cell.length_b   1.000
_cell.length_c   1.000
_cell.angle_alpha   90.00
_cell.angle_beta   90.00
_cell.angle_gamma   90.00
#
_symmetry.space_group_name_H-M   'P 1'
#
loop_
_entity.id
_entity.type
_entity.pdbx_description
1 polymer ?
#
loop_
_entity_poly.entity_id
_entity_poly.type
_entity_poly.pdbx_seq_one_letter_code
_entity_poly.pdbx_strand_id
1 'polypeptide(L)'
;MQRERFRVFLLIRGRTMKRLIKYITKEFSAPFFMGLFGFIVFVSVQLLYELSEIIVKNHVGFDKLLLLLWYNLPYFISMGIPVGVLFSIFWVVSRFTNDNELIAMQTLGVPTRKIVIPFLLISIFLSLFTFYLYDNLVPNSNYKAKQAMAKYIYEKPEATIEDNEFVDLGDDRYLFVKELDRNTGILYELLLYEVAYDNVKVFHAERAQKYPDGWKMENGRIYKMKDNGFLELDVSFDSLDLNIAADVEEFINFSKGANEMTTRELKEKIITFSKLGSNVSGLIVSYHNKFANSLAPLVIAILGISLSLFLNIKSKSWSVITTFVLVVLYQGSGAWITALGKEEIVNPVLASWLPNILFGSIGILLFILLDTKISYKVTEPLKKFFSIAIVVFIFSIGSTGYSEKVNIKANDFNIFNNTITIDSTLTINYQDTIVDAGSGKIVLREDNTVKFAELTNGVKYQYEKNTIEASQMTINYETDTALFLNSYTIQKYKDNEKVSVRIWSEETEKPINDDIIFSNRIKLTTCEDNITYYMSARKVTVFPKKFLIARDVVLDFFGMPVFYFPFYFQSLAEDEDEPLKLVLKYEDNKINVNVGINYTFENNSKLKFNYEIINDLEKNSFDQSSSFNYGFPFLNGEFSIFSNLYNETLTSLGLQYDFDFDGNLKAQHSPSSNKQQISLNIPELKTNYGTIEDIKSQIIWKERTIDFVEFYSLSTDAFQKKYKRSIISISDLDFNAKSAENSNAKNDIVEIWQNRISNTELEGKYNLYSNNSSLSGNFNYDRTKVATKVTQDRLESNNKFNYKYNAFSYNINDFNLDNYINFTSNFNHKLDLIEQSEYSFGKTYFDLNVKPQIDFKYNIFKAGTYLNFRKVFENNLTPSATDQISYGDFIGYDLNILNNNLKNSILLERNFLYKNEDLHLSFLDRFDLDSLNINTKTELSILNTRHRIKTDTKFDVEDDENIKLEKTSIEISNSIYSYDHKTKFEIKHQEEPKIEYLENTETFKFSRNKIQIDYDYFLSKSLWKEKIPKIEANYNFYFNNNKLNGSLLINDQYNHIKTENKFIQQNSQFFVELDLEHYIEEKETKSSIQIENSDESEFGKFGIKYNGITKDFSFDVFEIQKKIVCWTLNLKAYSPNNTNDPALTLLPNFKVSGFSFTFFINYIPDKNVKYSDQGFEFGLM
;
A
#
# COMPACT_ATOMS: atom_id res chain seq x y z
N MET A 1 -27.92 57.24 -41.23
CA MET A 1 -28.47 56.67 -39.97
C MET A 1 -27.67 55.49 -39.40
N GLN A 2 -27.57 54.30 -40.02
CA GLN A 2 -26.96 53.12 -39.37
C GLN A 2 -25.53 53.35 -38.81
N ARG A 3 -24.65 54.01 -39.57
CA ARG A 3 -23.25 54.29 -39.14
C ARG A 3 -23.16 55.14 -37.86
N GLU A 4 -24.15 56.00 -37.61
CA GLU A 4 -24.25 56.76 -36.36
C GLU A 4 -24.81 55.94 -35.22
N ARG A 5 -25.85 55.12 -35.44
CA ARG A 5 -26.32 54.17 -34.42
C ARG A 5 -25.19 53.23 -33.96
N PHE A 6 -24.31 52.82 -34.87
CA PHE A 6 -23.13 52.00 -34.52
C PHE A 6 -22.07 52.78 -33.72
N ARG A 7 -21.77 54.04 -34.08
CA ARG A 7 -20.91 54.93 -33.27
C ARG A 7 -21.50 55.19 -31.88
N VAL A 8 -22.80 55.48 -31.78
CA VAL A 8 -23.50 55.70 -30.51
C VAL A 8 -23.51 54.42 -29.65
N PHE A 9 -23.73 53.25 -30.25
CA PHE A 9 -23.65 51.96 -29.55
C PHE A 9 -22.24 51.68 -29.01
N LEU A 10 -21.18 51.95 -29.78
CA LEU A 10 -19.79 51.86 -29.32
C LEU A 10 -19.46 52.88 -28.22
N LEU A 11 -19.91 54.13 -28.34
CA LEU A 11 -19.71 55.17 -27.33
C LEU A 11 -20.44 54.83 -26.02
N ILE A 12 -21.68 54.33 -26.09
CA ILE A 12 -22.43 53.85 -24.93
C ILE A 12 -21.70 52.66 -24.28
N ARG A 13 -21.26 51.67 -25.08
CA ARG A 13 -20.53 50.48 -24.62
C ARG A 13 -19.18 50.81 -23.97
N GLY A 14 -18.50 51.86 -24.42
CA GLY A 14 -17.32 52.41 -23.74
C GLY A 14 -17.68 53.16 -22.44
N ARG A 15 -18.79 53.91 -22.42
CA ARG A 15 -19.25 54.69 -21.25
C ARG A 15 -19.79 53.80 -20.13
N THR A 16 -20.41 52.65 -20.46
CA THR A 16 -20.85 51.65 -19.47
C THR A 16 -19.67 50.91 -18.87
N MET A 17 -18.68 50.47 -19.66
CA MET A 17 -17.45 49.85 -19.10
C MET A 17 -16.71 50.82 -18.17
N LYS A 18 -16.59 52.11 -18.52
CA LYS A 18 -15.98 53.13 -17.61
C LYS A 18 -16.78 53.31 -16.31
N ARG A 19 -18.11 53.19 -16.33
CA ARG A 19 -18.95 53.20 -15.12
C ARG A 19 -18.76 51.94 -14.28
N LEU A 20 -18.75 50.75 -14.91
CA LEU A 20 -18.54 49.47 -14.24
C LEU A 20 -17.16 49.41 -13.56
N ILE A 21 -16.11 49.85 -14.25
CA ILE A 21 -14.77 49.99 -13.67
C ILE A 21 -14.81 50.92 -12.45
N LYS A 22 -15.31 52.15 -12.59
CA LYS A 22 -15.36 53.11 -11.47
C LYS A 22 -16.18 52.59 -10.27
N TYR A 23 -17.25 51.84 -10.51
CA TYR A 23 -18.05 51.23 -9.45
C TYR A 23 -17.29 50.11 -8.74
N ILE A 24 -16.77 49.14 -9.49
CA ILE A 24 -16.02 48.01 -8.92
C ILE A 24 -14.75 48.49 -8.21
N THR A 25 -14.00 49.46 -8.73
CA THR A 25 -12.84 50.03 -8.03
C THR A 25 -13.20 50.67 -6.69
N LYS A 26 -14.36 51.35 -6.59
CA LYS A 26 -14.84 51.94 -5.33
C LYS A 26 -15.26 50.87 -4.32
N GLU A 27 -15.97 49.84 -4.77
CA GLU A 27 -16.40 48.74 -3.92
C GLU A 27 -15.25 47.82 -3.51
N PHE A 28 -14.19 47.73 -4.33
CA PHE A 28 -12.96 46.98 -4.05
C PHE A 28 -12.06 47.69 -3.03
N SER A 29 -11.94 49.02 -3.07
CA SER A 29 -10.91 49.71 -2.29
C SER A 29 -11.02 49.52 -0.78
N ALA A 30 -12.23 49.56 -0.20
CA ALA A 30 -12.38 49.43 1.25
C ALA A 30 -12.15 47.99 1.78
N PRO A 31 -12.72 46.94 1.18
CA PRO A 31 -12.37 45.56 1.52
C PRO A 31 -10.89 45.24 1.28
N PHE A 32 -10.27 45.75 0.20
CA PHE A 32 -8.85 45.56 -0.06
C PHE A 32 -7.97 46.03 1.11
N PHE A 33 -8.17 47.27 1.58
CA PHE A 33 -7.43 47.79 2.73
C PHE A 33 -7.77 47.07 4.04
N MET A 34 -9.02 46.61 4.22
CA MET A 34 -9.41 45.79 5.38
C MET A 34 -8.68 44.44 5.42
N GLY A 35 -8.60 43.73 4.28
CA GLY A 35 -7.88 42.46 4.17
C GLY A 35 -6.36 42.63 4.31
N LEU A 36 -5.80 43.67 3.69
CA LEU A 36 -4.38 44.05 3.83
C LEU A 36 -4.02 44.37 5.28
N PHE A 37 -4.82 45.20 5.97
CA PHE A 37 -4.59 45.56 7.36
C PHE A 37 -4.73 44.36 8.30
N GLY A 38 -5.76 43.52 8.10
CA GLY A 38 -5.94 42.29 8.87
C GLY A 38 -4.75 41.32 8.74
N PHE A 39 -4.20 41.18 7.52
CA PHE A 39 -2.99 40.39 7.30
C PHE A 39 -1.74 41.01 7.95
N ILE A 40 -1.54 42.33 7.83
CA ILE A 40 -0.42 43.03 8.47
C ILE A 40 -0.48 42.86 9.99
N VAL A 41 -1.66 43.00 10.62
CA VAL A 41 -1.83 42.78 12.07
C VAL A 41 -1.51 41.32 12.43
N PHE A 42 -2.02 40.35 11.68
CA PHE A 42 -1.76 38.93 11.92
C PHE A 42 -0.26 38.59 11.88
N VAL A 43 0.44 38.98 10.80
CA VAL A 43 1.89 38.72 10.67
C VAL A 43 2.72 39.56 11.67
N SER A 44 2.26 40.76 12.04
CA SER A 44 2.90 41.55 13.09
C SER A 44 2.81 40.86 14.45
N VAL A 45 1.66 40.29 14.81
CA VAL A 45 1.51 39.52 16.07
C VAL A 45 2.40 38.27 16.06
N GLN A 46 2.50 37.57 14.92
CA GLN A 46 3.41 36.44 14.77
C GLN A 46 4.88 36.84 15.01
N LEU A 47 5.37 37.90 14.36
CA LEU A 47 6.75 38.37 14.56
C LEU A 47 7.00 38.88 15.99
N LEU A 48 6.02 39.54 16.61
CA LEU A 48 6.13 39.98 18.02
C LEU A 48 6.19 38.78 18.98
N TYR A 49 5.54 37.66 18.66
CA TYR A 49 5.65 36.42 19.42
C TYR A 49 7.05 35.78 19.24
N GLU A 50 7.50 35.59 18.00
CA GLU A 50 8.81 35.02 17.67
C GLU A 50 9.98 35.80 18.30
N LEU A 51 9.91 37.14 18.31
CA LEU A 51 10.94 37.99 18.94
C LEU A 51 10.85 38.06 20.47
N SER A 52 9.73 37.64 21.08
CA SER A 52 9.52 37.85 22.53
C SER A 52 10.51 37.07 23.40
N GLU A 53 10.85 35.85 23.02
CA GLU A 53 11.79 34.98 23.75
C GLU A 53 13.20 35.57 23.81
N ILE A 54 13.73 35.96 22.64
CA ILE A 54 15.05 36.58 22.49
C ILE A 54 15.13 37.88 23.32
N ILE A 55 14.02 38.61 23.43
CA ILE A 55 13.96 39.92 24.08
C ILE A 55 13.76 39.83 25.60
N VAL A 56 13.07 38.80 26.10
CA VAL A 56 13.07 38.48 27.55
C VAL A 56 14.48 38.11 27.99
N LYS A 57 15.20 37.31 27.20
CA LYS A 57 16.61 36.94 27.45
C LYS A 57 17.52 38.17 27.44
N ASN A 58 17.44 38.99 26.39
CA ASN A 58 18.39 40.08 26.14
C ASN A 58 17.90 41.46 26.64
N HIS A 59 16.85 41.48 27.48
CA HIS A 59 16.36 42.66 28.22
C HIS A 59 15.99 43.89 27.34
N VAL A 60 15.56 43.67 26.09
CA VAL A 60 15.42 44.73 25.08
C VAL A 60 14.11 45.51 25.24
N GLY A 61 14.19 46.84 25.15
CA GLY A 61 13.02 47.73 25.29
C GLY A 61 11.95 47.54 24.20
N PHE A 62 10.68 47.62 24.59
CA PHE A 62 9.52 47.50 23.69
C PHE A 62 9.49 48.58 22.57
N ASP A 63 10.19 49.70 22.76
CA ASP A 63 10.37 50.70 21.71
C ASP A 63 11.21 50.18 20.53
N LYS A 64 12.17 49.27 20.79
CA LYS A 64 12.98 48.61 19.75
C LYS A 64 12.16 47.57 18.98
N LEU A 65 11.25 46.85 19.64
CA LEU A 65 10.28 45.97 18.98
C LEU A 65 9.44 46.75 17.95
N LEU A 66 8.90 47.90 18.36
CA LEU A 66 8.06 48.73 17.48
C LEU A 66 8.87 49.35 16.33
N LEU A 67 10.16 49.66 16.55
CA LEU A 67 11.10 50.08 15.50
C LEU A 67 11.41 48.96 14.49
N LEU A 68 11.62 47.73 14.95
CA LEU A 68 11.89 46.56 14.09
C LEU A 68 10.65 46.19 13.27
N LEU A 69 9.47 46.19 13.90
CA LEU A 69 8.17 46.03 13.23
C LEU A 69 7.95 47.12 12.16
N TRP A 70 8.32 48.38 12.45
CA TRP A 70 8.26 49.48 11.48
C TRP A 70 9.17 49.24 10.26
N TYR A 71 10.36 48.68 10.46
CA TYR A 71 11.25 48.30 9.35
C TYR A 71 10.75 47.08 8.55
N ASN A 72 10.06 46.12 9.17
CA ASN A 72 9.47 44.98 8.45
C ASN A 72 8.11 45.30 7.78
N LEU A 73 7.49 46.43 8.11
CA LEU A 73 6.18 46.83 7.58
C LEU A 73 6.09 46.86 6.03
N PRO A 74 7.09 47.31 5.25
CA PRO A 74 7.06 47.25 3.79
C PRO A 74 7.03 45.81 3.23
N TYR A 75 7.68 44.86 3.92
CA TYR A 75 7.64 43.45 3.57
C TYR A 75 6.24 42.86 3.83
N PHE A 76 5.64 43.16 4.99
CA PHE A 76 4.28 42.75 5.33
C PHE A 76 3.23 43.33 4.37
N ILE A 77 3.39 44.59 3.95
CA ILE A 77 2.54 45.20 2.91
C ILE A 77 2.69 44.42 1.59
N SER A 78 3.92 44.13 1.17
CA SER A 78 4.20 43.43 -0.10
C SER A 78 3.55 42.04 -0.14
N MET A 79 3.71 41.26 0.93
CA MET A 79 3.13 39.93 1.09
C MET A 79 1.60 39.96 1.29
N GLY A 80 1.07 41.04 1.88
CA GLY A 80 -0.35 41.24 2.15
C GLY A 80 -1.18 41.76 0.97
N ILE A 81 -0.57 42.34 -0.08
CA ILE A 81 -1.31 42.83 -1.25
C ILE A 81 -2.10 41.70 -1.95
N PRO A 82 -1.54 40.51 -2.26
CA PRO A 82 -2.31 39.37 -2.77
C PRO A 82 -3.49 38.96 -1.86
N VAL A 83 -3.30 39.03 -0.54
CA VAL A 83 -4.34 38.71 0.45
C VAL A 83 -5.49 39.71 0.42
N GLY A 84 -5.18 41.01 0.40
CA GLY A 84 -6.16 42.08 0.25
C GLY A 84 -6.93 41.99 -1.08
N VAL A 85 -6.24 41.66 -2.18
CA VAL A 85 -6.87 41.42 -3.50
C VAL A 85 -7.89 40.28 -3.42
N LEU A 86 -7.48 39.13 -2.87
CA LEU A 86 -8.35 37.96 -2.78
C LEU A 86 -9.57 38.22 -1.89
N PHE A 87 -9.34 38.76 -0.70
CA PHE A 87 -10.38 39.13 0.25
C PHE A 87 -11.41 40.06 -0.39
N SER A 88 -10.92 41.11 -1.07
CA SER A 88 -11.79 42.07 -1.72
C SER A 88 -12.59 41.48 -2.87
N ILE A 89 -12.04 40.55 -3.64
CA ILE A 89 -12.76 39.89 -4.72
C ILE A 89 -13.91 39.06 -4.14
N PHE A 90 -13.65 38.20 -3.15
CA PHE A 90 -14.70 37.40 -2.52
C PHE A 90 -15.77 38.29 -1.88
N TRP A 91 -15.37 39.34 -1.15
CA TRP A 91 -16.30 40.26 -0.49
C TRP A 91 -17.21 41.02 -1.48
N VAL A 92 -16.64 41.55 -2.57
CA VAL A 92 -17.40 42.30 -3.58
C VAL A 92 -18.34 41.39 -4.38
N VAL A 93 -17.89 40.20 -4.77
CA VAL A 93 -18.76 39.22 -5.46
C VAL A 93 -19.86 38.71 -4.53
N SER A 94 -19.54 38.42 -3.27
CA SER A 94 -20.53 38.04 -2.25
C SER A 94 -21.58 39.13 -2.05
N ARG A 95 -21.16 40.41 -1.99
CA ARG A 95 -22.08 41.55 -1.97
C ARG A 95 -22.97 41.58 -3.23
N PHE A 96 -22.40 41.60 -4.43
CA PHE A 96 -23.17 41.67 -5.68
C PHE A 96 -24.13 40.48 -5.86
N THR A 97 -23.82 39.33 -5.25
CA THR A 97 -24.67 38.13 -5.26
C THR A 97 -25.83 38.24 -4.27
N ASN A 98 -25.62 38.79 -3.08
CA ASN A 98 -26.69 39.03 -2.08
C ASN A 98 -27.63 40.16 -2.51
N ASP A 99 -27.05 41.28 -2.94
CA ASP A 99 -27.78 42.48 -3.38
C ASP A 99 -28.47 42.25 -4.75
N ASN A 100 -28.28 41.05 -5.35
CA ASN A 100 -28.72 40.63 -6.69
C ASN A 100 -28.19 41.50 -7.85
N GLU A 101 -27.28 42.45 -7.59
CA GLU A 101 -26.62 43.29 -8.60
C GLU A 101 -25.94 42.45 -9.70
N LEU A 102 -25.38 41.29 -9.37
CA LEU A 102 -24.77 40.37 -10.35
C LEU A 102 -25.80 39.87 -11.38
N ILE A 103 -27.00 39.52 -10.92
CA ILE A 103 -28.12 39.06 -11.77
C ILE A 103 -28.68 40.24 -12.57
N ALA A 104 -28.77 41.43 -11.98
CA ALA A 104 -29.14 42.66 -12.68
C ALA A 104 -28.15 43.01 -13.81
N MET A 105 -26.85 42.85 -13.61
CA MET A 105 -25.83 43.04 -14.67
C MET A 105 -25.97 41.98 -15.77
N GLN A 106 -26.18 40.71 -15.43
CA GLN A 106 -26.36 39.62 -16.39
C GLN A 106 -27.61 39.79 -17.25
N THR A 107 -28.75 40.16 -16.64
CA THR A 107 -30.02 40.45 -17.35
C THR A 107 -29.94 41.70 -18.24
N LEU A 108 -29.09 42.66 -17.91
CA LEU A 108 -28.72 43.78 -18.80
C LEU A 108 -27.74 43.40 -19.92
N GLY A 109 -27.44 42.11 -20.12
CA GLY A 109 -26.58 41.63 -21.19
C GLY A 109 -25.07 41.83 -20.95
N VAL A 110 -24.64 41.98 -19.69
CA VAL A 110 -23.23 41.95 -19.30
C VAL A 110 -22.84 40.50 -18.98
N PRO A 111 -22.16 39.76 -19.87
CA PRO A 111 -21.71 38.40 -19.58
C PRO A 111 -20.70 38.39 -18.44
N THR A 112 -20.77 37.35 -17.62
CA THR A 112 -19.98 37.13 -16.39
C THR A 112 -18.49 37.43 -16.60
N ARG A 113 -17.90 36.94 -17.69
CA ARG A 113 -16.49 37.16 -18.06
C ARG A 113 -16.07 38.65 -18.22
N LYS A 114 -16.99 39.60 -18.44
CA LYS A 114 -16.66 41.05 -18.49
C LYS A 114 -16.58 41.69 -17.10
N ILE A 115 -17.26 41.12 -16.11
CA ILE A 115 -17.24 41.59 -14.71
C ILE A 115 -15.86 41.33 -14.08
N VAL A 116 -15.10 40.38 -14.63
CA VAL A 116 -13.71 40.06 -14.28
C VAL A 116 -12.72 41.19 -14.65
N ILE A 117 -12.93 41.88 -15.78
CA ILE A 117 -11.95 42.79 -16.38
C ILE A 117 -11.47 43.92 -15.42
N PRO A 118 -12.35 44.60 -14.65
CA PRO A 118 -11.91 45.64 -13.72
C PRO A 118 -11.01 45.12 -12.59
N PHE A 119 -11.26 43.91 -12.07
CA PHE A 119 -10.41 43.31 -11.04
C PHE A 119 -9.01 43.00 -11.58
N LEU A 120 -8.91 42.49 -12.82
CA LEU A 120 -7.62 42.24 -13.47
C LEU A 120 -6.85 43.55 -13.71
N LEU A 121 -7.50 44.63 -14.15
CA LEU A 121 -6.84 45.93 -14.34
C LEU A 121 -6.29 46.50 -13.03
N ILE A 122 -7.03 46.37 -11.91
CA ILE A 122 -6.55 46.74 -10.58
C ILE A 122 -5.36 45.86 -10.17
N SER A 123 -5.42 44.57 -10.45
CA SER A 123 -4.42 43.59 -10.00
C SER A 123 -3.12 43.65 -10.82
N ILE A 124 -3.17 44.05 -12.09
CA ILE A 124 -1.97 44.40 -12.89
C ILE A 124 -1.27 45.63 -12.28
N PHE A 125 -2.02 46.67 -11.91
CA PHE A 125 -1.45 47.84 -11.26
C PHE A 125 -0.84 47.50 -9.89
N LEU A 126 -1.53 46.69 -9.07
CA LEU A 126 -1.01 46.23 -7.79
C LEU A 126 0.21 45.31 -7.95
N SER A 127 0.26 44.45 -8.97
CA SER A 127 1.43 43.61 -9.28
C SER A 127 2.68 44.44 -9.61
N LEU A 128 2.55 45.48 -10.42
CA LEU A 128 3.64 46.43 -10.70
C LEU A 128 4.06 47.22 -9.46
N PHE A 129 3.11 47.58 -8.58
CA PHE A 129 3.41 48.23 -7.31
C PHE A 129 4.15 47.29 -6.35
N THR A 130 3.72 46.04 -6.22
CA THR A 130 4.40 45.00 -5.41
C THR A 130 5.82 44.74 -5.90
N PHE A 131 6.08 44.78 -7.21
CA PHE A 131 7.46 44.71 -7.75
C PHE A 131 8.31 45.89 -7.30
N TYR A 132 7.79 47.11 -7.38
CA TYR A 132 8.49 48.30 -6.88
C TYR A 132 8.79 48.21 -5.37
N LEU A 133 7.89 47.62 -4.58
CA LEU A 133 8.15 47.34 -3.16
C LEU A 133 9.28 46.32 -2.97
N TYR A 134 9.18 45.12 -3.57
CA TYR A 134 10.15 44.03 -3.39
C TYR A 134 11.57 44.35 -3.91
N ASP A 135 11.69 45.26 -4.89
CA ASP A 135 13.00 45.63 -5.44
C ASP A 135 13.65 46.83 -4.74
N ASN A 136 12.89 47.86 -4.37
CA ASN A 136 13.46 49.12 -3.85
C ASN A 136 13.24 49.35 -2.36
N LEU A 137 12.02 49.11 -1.85
CA LEU A 137 11.67 49.50 -0.47
C LEU A 137 11.91 48.37 0.53
N VAL A 138 11.49 47.14 0.20
CA VAL A 138 11.71 45.96 1.05
C VAL A 138 13.19 45.73 1.36
N PRO A 139 14.13 45.72 0.40
CA PRO A 139 15.52 45.35 0.71
C PRO A 139 16.22 46.35 1.64
N ASN A 140 16.04 47.65 1.38
CA ASN A 140 16.55 48.75 2.22
C ASN A 140 15.93 48.74 3.64
N SER A 141 14.66 48.37 3.77
CA SER A 141 13.99 48.30 5.07
C SER A 141 14.37 47.03 5.84
N ASN A 142 14.43 45.87 5.20
CA ASN A 142 14.95 44.62 5.77
C ASN A 142 16.40 44.79 6.25
N TYR A 143 17.25 45.48 5.48
CA TYR A 143 18.64 45.75 5.86
C TYR A 143 18.73 46.59 7.14
N LYS A 144 17.84 47.59 7.29
CA LYS A 144 17.71 48.37 8.53
C LYS A 144 17.13 47.56 9.69
N ALA A 145 16.26 46.58 9.43
CA ALA A 145 15.82 45.62 10.44
C ALA A 145 16.99 44.74 10.93
N LYS A 146 17.82 44.19 10.02
CA LYS A 146 19.03 43.42 10.38
C LYS A 146 20.02 44.28 11.18
N GLN A 147 20.32 45.50 10.73
CA GLN A 147 21.18 46.44 11.46
C GLN A 147 20.63 46.77 12.87
N ALA A 148 19.32 46.97 13.01
CA ALA A 148 18.69 47.21 14.31
C ALA A 148 18.74 45.97 15.21
N MET A 149 18.57 44.77 14.65
CA MET A 149 18.64 43.50 15.36
C MET A 149 20.07 43.23 15.87
N ALA A 150 21.08 43.33 15.00
CA ALA A 150 22.50 43.27 15.40
C ALA A 150 22.82 44.27 16.52
N LYS A 151 22.42 45.53 16.36
CA LYS A 151 22.77 46.63 17.27
C LYS A 151 22.04 46.64 18.62
N TYR A 152 20.81 46.14 18.69
CA TYR A 152 19.96 46.26 19.89
C TYR A 152 19.52 44.93 20.51
N ILE A 153 19.78 43.79 19.86
CA ILE A 153 19.39 42.47 20.37
C ILE A 153 20.61 41.58 20.66
N TYR A 154 21.70 41.66 19.90
CA TYR A 154 22.84 40.74 20.09
C TYR A 154 24.03 41.30 20.90
N GLU A 155 24.12 42.63 21.08
CA GLU A 155 25.09 43.41 21.91
C GLU A 155 26.61 43.15 21.76
N LYS A 156 27.05 42.10 21.03
CA LYS A 156 28.45 41.84 20.68
C LYS A 156 28.68 42.07 19.17
N PRO A 157 29.76 42.77 18.78
CA PRO A 157 30.17 42.90 17.37
C PRO A 157 30.95 41.68 16.85
N GLU A 158 30.93 40.55 17.57
CA GLU A 158 31.68 39.33 17.25
C GLU A 158 30.92 38.50 16.20
N ALA A 159 30.87 39.08 14.99
CA ALA A 159 30.85 38.41 13.69
C ALA A 159 29.87 37.23 13.51
N THR A 160 28.73 37.49 12.88
CA THR A 160 27.89 36.43 12.27
C THR A 160 28.56 35.88 11.01
N ILE A 161 29.64 35.11 11.19
CA ILE A 161 30.12 34.18 10.15
C ILE A 161 29.17 32.98 10.19
N GLU A 162 28.44 32.77 9.10
CA GLU A 162 27.74 31.50 8.89
C GLU A 162 28.75 30.50 8.35
N ASP A 163 28.94 29.39 9.08
CA ASP A 163 29.86 28.32 8.73
C ASP A 163 29.55 27.81 7.31
N ASN A 164 30.60 27.60 6.49
CA ASN A 164 30.50 27.16 5.09
C ASN A 164 29.89 28.21 4.10
N GLU A 165 29.72 29.49 4.46
CA GLU A 165 29.49 30.59 3.48
C GLU A 165 30.79 31.28 3.03
N PHE A 166 30.77 31.90 1.85
CA PHE A 166 31.76 32.88 1.42
C PHE A 166 31.34 34.28 1.89
N VAL A 167 32.21 34.96 2.64
CA VAL A 167 32.10 36.37 3.01
C VAL A 167 32.85 37.24 1.99
N ASP A 168 32.21 38.30 1.50
CA ASP A 168 32.86 39.37 0.74
C ASP A 168 33.54 40.34 1.73
N LEU A 169 34.86 40.51 1.62
CA LEU A 169 35.67 41.37 2.49
C LEU A 169 36.03 42.72 1.84
N GLY A 170 35.49 43.02 0.64
CA GLY A 170 35.87 44.19 -0.14
C GLY A 170 37.20 44.05 -0.89
N ASP A 171 37.44 44.99 -1.81
CA ASP A 171 38.60 45.02 -2.73
C ASP A 171 38.82 43.71 -3.50
N ASP A 172 37.75 43.12 -4.03
CA ASP A 172 37.73 41.84 -4.75
C ASP A 172 38.26 40.64 -3.93
N ARG A 173 38.15 40.69 -2.59
CA ARG A 173 38.58 39.62 -1.66
C ARG A 173 37.39 38.85 -1.08
N TYR A 174 37.46 37.52 -1.14
CA TYR A 174 36.43 36.62 -0.61
C TYR A 174 37.03 35.63 0.38
N LEU A 175 36.53 35.62 1.62
CA LEU A 175 36.94 34.68 2.65
C LEU A 175 35.84 33.63 2.85
N PHE A 176 36.18 32.37 2.61
CA PHE A 176 35.39 31.21 3.03
C PHE A 176 36.00 30.59 4.28
N VAL A 177 35.16 30.14 5.20
CA VAL A 177 35.53 29.41 6.42
C VAL A 177 34.61 28.20 6.54
N LYS A 178 35.18 27.00 6.67
CA LYS A 178 34.40 25.77 6.82
C LYS A 178 33.74 25.65 8.18
N GLU A 179 34.46 26.01 9.25
CA GLU A 179 34.03 25.85 10.64
C GLU A 179 34.66 26.92 11.55
N LEU A 180 33.85 27.60 12.37
CA LEU A 180 34.27 28.54 13.40
C LEU A 180 33.99 27.97 14.80
N ASP A 181 35.03 27.79 15.60
CA ASP A 181 34.86 27.60 17.05
C ASP A 181 34.51 28.94 17.70
N ARG A 182 33.20 29.11 17.93
CA ARG A 182 32.60 30.32 18.51
C ARG A 182 33.00 30.58 19.98
N ASN A 183 33.65 29.62 20.66
CA ASN A 183 34.16 29.80 22.02
C ASN A 183 35.63 30.25 22.06
N THR A 184 36.46 29.81 21.10
CA THR A 184 37.89 30.17 21.04
C THR A 184 38.23 31.24 20.00
N GLY A 185 37.32 31.54 19.07
CA GLY A 185 37.55 32.48 17.97
C GLY A 185 38.52 31.93 16.91
N ILE A 186 38.66 30.61 16.82
CA ILE A 186 39.51 29.93 15.85
C ILE A 186 38.66 29.55 14.62
N LEU A 187 39.16 29.91 13.45
CA LEU A 187 38.60 29.56 12.15
C LEU A 187 39.34 28.34 11.60
N TYR A 188 38.64 27.33 11.07
CA TYR A 188 39.21 26.12 10.50
C TYR A 188 38.88 25.96 9.01
N GLU A 189 39.78 25.29 8.27
CA GLU A 189 39.71 25.01 6.82
C GLU A 189 39.18 26.21 6.01
N LEU A 190 40.06 27.18 5.80
CA LEU A 190 39.71 28.51 5.31
C LEU A 190 40.43 28.87 4.02
N LEU A 191 39.72 29.61 3.17
CA LEU A 191 40.09 29.95 1.81
C LEU A 191 39.88 31.45 1.58
N LEU A 192 40.97 32.22 1.52
CA LEU A 192 40.94 33.62 1.09
C LEU A 192 41.28 33.71 -0.40
N TYR A 193 40.30 34.10 -1.21
CA TYR A 193 40.48 34.42 -2.62
C TYR A 193 40.78 35.92 -2.77
N GLU A 194 41.78 36.27 -3.58
CA GLU A 194 41.98 37.63 -4.11
C GLU A 194 41.74 37.58 -5.63
N VAL A 195 40.68 38.23 -6.10
CA VAL A 195 40.18 38.11 -7.48
C VAL A 195 40.44 39.39 -8.26
N ALA A 196 41.71 39.77 -8.38
CA ALA A 196 42.11 40.91 -9.20
C ALA A 196 41.82 40.64 -10.69
N TYR A 197 41.52 41.71 -11.44
CA TYR A 197 40.97 41.65 -12.81
C TYR A 197 41.73 40.72 -13.79
N ASP A 198 43.05 40.61 -13.63
CA ASP A 198 43.96 39.80 -14.47
C ASP A 198 44.73 38.72 -13.66
N ASN A 199 44.38 38.45 -12.39
CA ASN A 199 45.10 37.51 -11.52
C ASN A 199 44.23 36.98 -10.36
N VAL A 200 44.04 35.66 -10.27
CA VAL A 200 43.44 35.02 -9.08
C VAL A 200 44.53 34.45 -8.17
N LYS A 201 44.50 34.83 -6.89
CA LYS A 201 45.22 34.13 -5.82
C LYS A 201 44.24 33.44 -4.88
N VAL A 202 44.66 32.32 -4.30
CA VAL A 202 43.89 31.58 -3.28
C VAL A 202 44.84 31.17 -2.16
N PHE A 203 44.59 31.65 -0.95
CA PHE A 203 45.29 31.26 0.27
C PHE A 203 44.41 30.24 1.00
N HIS A 204 44.87 28.99 1.09
CA HIS A 204 44.28 27.94 1.92
C HIS A 204 45.04 27.85 3.25
N ALA A 205 44.36 27.61 4.38
CA ALA A 205 45.01 27.16 5.60
C ALA A 205 44.10 26.27 6.46
N GLU A 206 44.69 25.32 7.19
CA GLU A 206 43.95 24.42 8.09
C GLU A 206 43.31 25.18 9.27
N ARG A 207 43.95 26.27 9.72
CA ARG A 207 43.54 27.08 10.86
C ARG A 207 43.89 28.55 10.68
N ALA A 208 43.13 29.44 11.30
CA ALA A 208 43.58 30.79 11.65
C ALA A 208 43.07 31.22 13.03
N GLN A 209 43.88 32.00 13.73
CA GLN A 209 43.54 32.56 15.04
C GLN A 209 43.78 34.08 15.07
N LYS A 210 42.91 34.80 15.78
CA LYS A 210 43.03 36.24 15.99
C LYS A 210 44.09 36.55 17.05
N TYR A 211 45.08 37.35 16.67
CA TYR A 211 46.12 37.90 17.55
C TYR A 211 45.97 39.44 17.65
N PRO A 212 46.63 40.11 18.61
CA PRO A 212 46.53 41.57 18.76
C PRO A 212 46.94 42.37 17.51
N ASP A 213 47.87 41.83 16.72
CA ASP A 213 48.46 42.49 15.55
C ASP A 213 47.83 42.03 14.21
N GLY A 214 46.83 41.14 14.22
CA GLY A 214 46.15 40.66 13.02
C GLY A 214 45.64 39.21 13.12
N TRP A 215 45.16 38.66 12.01
CA TRP A 215 44.84 37.23 11.90
C TRP A 215 46.09 36.45 11.50
N LYS A 216 46.34 35.30 12.11
CA LYS A 216 47.46 34.41 11.74
C LYS A 216 46.90 33.09 11.20
N MET A 217 47.18 32.80 9.93
CA MET A 217 46.93 31.49 9.32
C MET A 217 48.04 30.51 9.70
N GLU A 218 47.69 29.24 9.90
CA GLU A 218 48.59 28.13 10.25
C GLU A 218 48.37 26.95 9.27
N ASN A 219 49.46 26.25 8.93
CA ASN A 219 49.49 25.11 7.99
C ASN A 219 48.73 25.38 6.68
N GLY A 220 49.28 26.25 5.83
CA GLY A 220 48.59 26.71 4.63
C GLY A 220 49.37 26.59 3.32
N ARG A 221 48.70 26.97 2.23
CA ARG A 221 49.23 27.01 0.86
C ARG A 221 48.70 28.22 0.09
N ILE A 222 49.52 28.78 -0.78
CA ILE A 222 49.18 29.91 -1.65
C ILE A 222 49.23 29.42 -3.10
N TYR A 223 48.05 29.37 -3.72
CA TYR A 223 47.90 29.11 -5.15
C TYR A 223 47.77 30.42 -5.92
N LYS A 224 48.44 30.54 -7.07
CA LYS A 224 48.21 31.65 -8.02
C LYS A 224 47.91 31.09 -9.40
N MET A 225 46.85 31.56 -10.04
CA MET A 225 46.45 31.13 -11.38
C MET A 225 46.53 32.26 -12.40
N LYS A 226 46.87 31.90 -13.65
CA LYS A 226 46.79 32.78 -14.82
C LYS A 226 45.41 32.77 -15.45
N ASP A 227 45.15 33.76 -16.31
CA ASP A 227 43.90 33.94 -17.08
C ASP A 227 43.49 32.71 -17.90
N ASN A 228 44.45 31.84 -18.23
CA ASN A 228 44.24 30.60 -18.97
C ASN A 228 43.94 29.38 -18.07
N GLY A 229 43.74 29.57 -16.76
CA GLY A 229 43.42 28.53 -15.79
C GLY A 229 44.62 27.67 -15.34
N PHE A 230 45.84 27.98 -15.78
CA PHE A 230 47.03 27.24 -15.35
C PHE A 230 47.61 27.83 -14.06
N LEU A 231 48.04 26.94 -13.16
CA LEU A 231 48.73 27.26 -11.92
C LEU A 231 50.11 27.86 -12.22
N GLU A 232 50.37 29.07 -11.72
CA GLU A 232 51.66 29.76 -11.81
C GLU A 232 52.49 29.62 -10.52
N LEU A 233 51.84 29.46 -9.37
CA LEU A 233 52.48 29.37 -8.06
C LEU A 233 51.73 28.37 -7.17
N ASP A 234 52.48 27.54 -6.44
CA ASP A 234 52.04 26.76 -5.28
C ASP A 234 53.16 26.89 -4.22
N VAL A 235 52.83 27.40 -3.04
CA VAL A 235 53.77 27.64 -1.94
C VAL A 235 53.11 27.30 -0.61
N SER A 236 53.63 26.30 0.10
CA SER A 236 53.22 25.98 1.48
C SER A 236 53.86 26.89 2.51
N PHE A 237 53.16 27.17 3.60
CA PHE A 237 53.65 27.93 4.76
C PHE A 237 53.20 27.29 6.08
N ASP A 238 54.08 27.27 7.09
CA ASP A 238 53.73 26.77 8.43
C ASP A 238 52.89 27.82 9.19
N SER A 239 53.21 29.11 9.04
CA SER A 239 52.33 30.20 9.47
C SER A 239 52.49 31.45 8.62
N LEU A 240 51.40 32.21 8.44
CA LEU A 240 51.34 33.45 7.66
C LEU A 240 50.51 34.50 8.42
N ASP A 241 51.09 35.67 8.64
CA ASP A 241 50.42 36.80 9.29
C ASP A 241 49.60 37.60 8.25
N LEU A 242 48.27 37.55 8.38
CA LEU A 242 47.32 38.25 7.53
C LEU A 242 46.96 39.62 8.13
N ASN A 243 47.68 40.63 7.63
CA ASN A 243 47.49 42.03 7.98
C ASN A 243 46.25 42.64 7.30
N ILE A 244 45.06 42.13 7.64
CA ILE A 244 43.77 42.74 7.26
C ILE A 244 43.37 43.73 8.35
N ALA A 245 44.03 44.88 8.36
CA ALA A 245 43.76 45.93 9.34
C ALA A 245 42.34 46.51 9.17
N ALA A 246 41.58 46.54 10.26
CA ALA A 246 40.28 47.22 10.47
C ALA A 246 39.02 46.69 9.72
N ASP A 247 39.06 46.39 8.41
CA ASP A 247 37.81 46.25 7.63
C ASP A 247 36.97 44.98 7.92
N VAL A 248 37.61 43.85 8.24
CA VAL A 248 36.95 42.52 8.30
C VAL A 248 35.74 42.50 9.25
N GLU A 249 35.84 43.13 10.41
CA GLU A 249 34.76 43.12 11.40
C GLU A 249 33.60 44.05 11.02
N GLU A 250 33.82 45.09 10.21
CA GLU A 250 32.73 45.91 9.68
C GLU A 250 32.03 45.22 8.50
N PHE A 251 32.80 44.58 7.60
CA PHE A 251 32.24 43.85 6.45
C PHE A 251 31.43 42.61 6.86
N ILE A 252 31.91 41.77 7.80
CA ILE A 252 31.13 40.62 8.29
C ILE A 252 29.82 41.08 8.93
N ASN A 253 29.87 42.06 9.84
CA ASN A 253 28.69 42.52 10.59
C ASN A 253 27.61 43.19 9.71
N PHE A 254 27.97 43.64 8.50
CA PHE A 254 27.05 44.34 7.60
C PHE A 254 26.82 43.65 6.24
N SER A 255 27.27 42.39 6.07
CA SER A 255 26.97 41.56 4.91
C SER A 255 25.45 41.42 4.69
N LYS A 256 24.98 41.76 3.49
CA LYS A 256 23.56 41.74 3.12
C LYS A 256 23.07 40.29 2.89
N GLY A 257 21.99 39.92 3.56
CA GLY A 257 21.24 38.70 3.22
C GLY A 257 20.51 38.83 1.87
N ALA A 258 20.09 37.70 1.28
CA ALA A 258 19.41 37.68 -0.02
C ALA A 258 18.08 38.48 -0.05
N ASN A 259 17.43 38.66 1.11
CA ASN A 259 16.21 39.47 1.27
C ASN A 259 16.50 40.98 1.45
N GLU A 260 17.76 41.38 1.56
CA GLU A 260 18.24 42.76 1.79
C GLU A 260 18.94 43.35 0.55
N MET A 261 19.21 42.50 -0.44
CA MET A 261 19.72 42.86 -1.76
C MET A 261 18.59 43.27 -2.72
N THR A 262 18.88 44.23 -3.59
CA THR A 262 18.10 44.51 -4.81
C THR A 262 18.22 43.36 -5.81
N THR A 263 17.34 43.30 -6.81
CA THR A 263 17.40 42.30 -7.89
C THR A 263 18.70 42.39 -8.70
N ARG A 264 19.29 43.59 -8.76
CA ARG A 264 20.61 43.82 -9.37
C ARG A 264 21.73 43.20 -8.53
N GLU A 265 21.80 43.56 -7.24
CA GLU A 265 22.83 43.05 -6.30
C GLU A 265 22.77 41.53 -6.21
N LEU A 266 21.57 40.92 -6.17
CA LEU A 266 21.42 39.46 -6.22
C LEU A 266 22.04 38.86 -7.48
N LYS A 267 21.81 39.45 -8.66
CA LYS A 267 22.36 38.95 -9.93
C LYS A 267 23.89 39.08 -9.95
N GLU A 268 24.43 40.16 -9.39
CA GLU A 268 25.87 40.39 -9.28
C GLU A 268 26.50 39.37 -8.31
N LYS A 269 25.92 39.12 -7.10
CA LYS A 269 26.39 38.05 -6.18
C LYS A 269 26.29 36.65 -6.80
N ILE A 270 25.19 36.31 -7.50
CA ILE A 270 25.03 35.00 -8.19
C ILE A 270 26.15 34.76 -9.21
N ILE A 271 26.48 35.77 -10.03
CA ILE A 271 27.54 35.64 -11.05
C ILE A 271 28.90 35.43 -10.39
N THR A 272 29.20 36.13 -9.29
CA THR A 272 30.47 35.96 -8.57
C THR A 272 30.55 34.61 -7.87
N PHE A 273 29.53 34.21 -7.10
CA PHE A 273 29.55 32.98 -6.32
C PHE A 273 29.54 31.73 -7.22
N SER A 274 28.87 31.80 -8.38
CA SER A 274 28.92 30.75 -9.40
C SER A 274 30.30 30.59 -10.05
N LYS A 275 31.12 31.65 -10.14
CA LYS A 275 32.52 31.55 -10.58
C LYS A 275 33.43 30.93 -9.51
N LEU A 276 33.11 31.14 -8.23
CA LEU A 276 33.82 30.57 -7.08
C LEU A 276 33.45 29.09 -6.82
N GLY A 277 32.55 28.50 -7.61
CA GLY A 277 32.08 27.12 -7.45
C GLY A 277 31.15 26.90 -6.25
N SER A 278 30.68 27.98 -5.61
CA SER A 278 29.79 27.92 -4.45
C SER A 278 28.34 27.61 -4.88
N ASN A 279 27.55 27.03 -3.97
CA ASN A 279 26.13 26.78 -4.22
C ASN A 279 25.35 28.10 -4.30
N VAL A 280 24.83 28.42 -5.49
CA VAL A 280 24.04 29.62 -5.76
C VAL A 280 22.53 29.38 -5.81
N SER A 281 22.05 28.15 -5.60
CA SER A 281 20.65 27.78 -5.76
C SER A 281 19.73 28.57 -4.82
N GLY A 282 20.14 28.76 -3.55
CA GLY A 282 19.44 29.63 -2.61
C GLY A 282 19.33 31.10 -3.08
N LEU A 283 20.35 31.63 -3.76
CA LEU A 283 20.34 32.98 -4.32
C LEU A 283 19.47 33.07 -5.59
N ILE A 284 19.51 32.04 -6.45
CA ILE A 284 18.69 31.93 -7.68
C ILE A 284 17.19 31.90 -7.32
N VAL A 285 16.81 31.09 -6.33
CA VAL A 285 15.45 31.07 -5.77
C VAL A 285 15.05 32.45 -5.25
N SER A 286 15.91 33.12 -4.47
CA SER A 286 15.62 34.47 -3.96
C SER A 286 15.46 35.52 -5.07
N TYR A 287 16.27 35.45 -6.12
CA TYR A 287 16.15 36.31 -7.31
C TYR A 287 14.82 36.08 -8.04
N HIS A 288 14.43 34.82 -8.30
CA HIS A 288 13.16 34.53 -8.97
C HIS A 288 11.93 34.77 -8.10
N ASN A 289 12.02 34.59 -6.77
CA ASN A 289 10.95 34.88 -5.82
C ASN A 289 10.51 36.36 -5.87
N LYS A 290 11.41 37.31 -6.12
CA LYS A 290 11.02 38.73 -6.31
C LYS A 290 10.04 38.91 -7.47
N PHE A 291 10.28 38.27 -8.62
CA PHE A 291 9.39 38.32 -9.77
C PHE A 291 8.09 37.54 -9.53
N ALA A 292 8.20 36.34 -8.95
CA ALA A 292 7.05 35.48 -8.67
C ALA A 292 6.07 36.09 -7.66
N ASN A 293 6.56 36.58 -6.51
CA ASN A 293 5.73 37.20 -5.48
C ASN A 293 5.13 38.54 -5.96
N SER A 294 5.78 39.20 -6.92
CA SER A 294 5.22 40.39 -7.58
C SER A 294 4.11 40.07 -8.57
N LEU A 295 4.11 38.89 -9.18
CA LEU A 295 3.04 38.43 -10.08
C LEU A 295 1.83 37.87 -9.31
N ALA A 296 2.02 37.47 -8.05
CA ALA A 296 1.01 36.90 -7.16
C ALA A 296 -0.34 37.66 -7.15
N PRO A 297 -0.42 39.00 -7.08
CA PRO A 297 -1.70 39.72 -7.07
C PRO A 297 -2.55 39.45 -8.31
N LEU A 298 -1.92 39.27 -9.48
CA LEU A 298 -2.62 38.99 -10.73
C LEU A 298 -3.09 37.53 -10.81
N VAL A 299 -2.24 36.57 -10.44
CA VAL A 299 -2.58 35.14 -10.39
C VAL A 299 -3.75 34.90 -9.44
N ILE A 300 -3.65 35.43 -8.23
CA ILE A 300 -4.66 35.32 -7.18
C ILE A 300 -5.96 36.05 -7.58
N ALA A 301 -5.90 37.14 -8.34
CA ALA A 301 -7.10 37.77 -8.89
C ALA A 301 -7.82 36.89 -9.92
N ILE A 302 -7.10 36.27 -10.86
CA ILE A 302 -7.68 35.37 -11.88
C ILE A 302 -8.32 34.15 -11.22
N LEU A 303 -7.66 33.56 -10.23
CA LEU A 303 -8.19 32.45 -9.44
C LEU A 303 -9.42 32.88 -8.63
N GLY A 304 -9.27 33.90 -7.78
CA GLY A 304 -10.29 34.32 -6.82
C GLY A 304 -11.59 34.75 -7.48
N ILE A 305 -11.53 35.51 -8.59
CA ILE A 305 -12.74 35.99 -9.27
C ILE A 305 -13.49 34.84 -9.94
N SER A 306 -12.75 33.93 -10.58
CA SER A 306 -13.32 32.78 -11.28
C SER A 306 -13.93 31.80 -10.29
N LEU A 307 -13.21 31.49 -9.20
CA LEU A 307 -13.66 30.58 -8.14
C LEU A 307 -14.86 31.16 -7.35
N SER A 308 -14.86 32.46 -7.04
CA SER A 308 -15.98 33.13 -6.35
C SER A 308 -17.27 33.07 -7.17
N LEU A 309 -17.19 33.41 -8.47
CA LEU A 309 -18.32 33.35 -9.40
C LEU A 309 -18.78 31.91 -9.67
N PHE A 310 -17.85 30.95 -9.73
CA PHE A 310 -18.13 29.53 -9.94
C PHE A 310 -18.82 28.86 -8.72
N LEU A 311 -18.36 29.17 -7.51
CA LEU A 311 -18.97 28.67 -6.27
C LEU A 311 -20.30 29.36 -5.92
N ASN A 312 -20.52 30.58 -6.43
CA ASN A 312 -21.70 31.42 -6.15
C ASN A 312 -21.84 31.71 -4.64
N ILE A 313 -20.75 32.23 -4.05
CA ILE A 313 -20.65 32.48 -2.60
C ILE A 313 -21.58 33.63 -2.20
N LYS A 314 -22.58 33.32 -1.37
CA LYS A 314 -23.51 34.32 -0.82
C LYS A 314 -23.01 34.93 0.49
N SER A 315 -22.63 34.12 1.48
CA SER A 315 -22.27 34.63 2.81
C SER A 315 -20.94 35.41 2.84
N LYS A 316 -20.94 36.56 3.52
CA LYS A 316 -19.72 37.33 3.82
C LYS A 316 -18.76 36.54 4.72
N SER A 317 -19.26 35.74 5.66
CA SER A 317 -18.42 34.88 6.52
C SER A 317 -17.71 33.80 5.70
N TRP A 318 -18.39 33.20 4.72
CA TRP A 318 -17.75 32.29 3.77
C TRP A 318 -16.68 32.99 2.91
N SER A 319 -16.85 34.28 2.62
CA SER A 319 -15.83 35.08 1.92
C SER A 319 -14.54 35.21 2.75
N VAL A 320 -14.65 35.41 4.06
CA VAL A 320 -13.50 35.41 5.00
C VAL A 320 -12.83 34.02 5.01
N ILE A 321 -13.60 32.96 5.26
CA ILE A 321 -13.10 31.59 5.42
C ILE A 321 -12.39 31.10 4.14
N THR A 322 -13.05 31.24 2.98
CA THR A 322 -12.46 30.82 1.70
C THR A 322 -11.23 31.67 1.33
N THR A 323 -11.17 32.95 1.71
CA THR A 323 -9.94 33.74 1.58
C THR A 323 -8.81 33.15 2.42
N PHE A 324 -9.04 32.94 3.72
CA PHE A 324 -8.01 32.43 4.65
C PHE A 324 -7.44 31.08 4.17
N VAL A 325 -8.31 30.12 3.84
CA VAL A 325 -7.90 28.80 3.34
C VAL A 325 -7.05 28.91 2.07
N LEU A 326 -7.45 29.74 1.09
CA LEU A 326 -6.69 29.91 -0.15
C LEU A 326 -5.37 30.67 0.04
N VAL A 327 -5.30 31.60 0.99
CA VAL A 327 -4.06 32.29 1.36
C VAL A 327 -3.08 31.33 2.01
N VAL A 328 -3.53 30.49 2.95
CA VAL A 328 -2.69 29.45 3.57
C VAL A 328 -2.19 28.45 2.52
N LEU A 329 -3.06 27.98 1.63
CA LEU A 329 -2.66 27.08 0.54
C LEU A 329 -1.65 27.72 -0.43
N TYR A 330 -1.85 28.99 -0.81
CA TYR A 330 -0.94 29.70 -1.72
C TYR A 330 0.41 30.03 -1.08
N GLN A 331 0.41 30.68 0.09
CA GLN A 331 1.64 31.08 0.76
C GLN A 331 2.41 29.87 1.31
N GLY A 332 1.70 28.86 1.84
CA GLY A 332 2.30 27.63 2.37
C GLY A 332 2.99 26.81 1.28
N SER A 333 2.32 26.54 0.16
CA SER A 333 2.96 25.87 -0.98
C SER A 333 4.09 26.71 -1.59
N GLY A 334 3.96 28.05 -1.60
CA GLY A 334 5.03 28.97 -1.96
C GLY A 334 6.29 28.81 -1.09
N ALA A 335 6.12 28.76 0.23
CA ALA A 335 7.22 28.56 1.18
C ALA A 335 7.86 27.16 1.06
N TRP A 336 7.03 26.11 0.99
CA TRP A 336 7.52 24.72 0.89
C TRP A 336 8.28 24.47 -0.41
N ILE A 337 7.73 24.86 -1.56
CA ILE A 337 8.39 24.67 -2.85
C ILE A 337 9.63 25.58 -2.96
N THR A 338 9.60 26.79 -2.37
CA THR A 338 10.79 27.64 -2.23
C THR A 338 11.90 26.92 -1.48
N ALA A 339 11.60 26.26 -0.36
CA ALA A 339 12.61 25.51 0.42
C ALA A 339 13.20 24.34 -0.38
N LEU A 340 12.35 23.51 -1.00
CA LEU A 340 12.80 22.42 -1.88
C LEU A 340 13.64 22.92 -3.08
N GLY A 341 13.45 24.17 -3.50
CA GLY A 341 14.28 24.82 -4.52
C GLY A 341 15.63 25.34 -4.03
N LYS A 342 15.79 25.57 -2.72
CA LYS A 342 17.07 25.93 -2.11
C LYS A 342 17.96 24.69 -1.94
N GLU A 343 17.37 23.61 -1.45
CA GLU A 343 18.01 22.30 -1.24
C GLU A 343 18.19 21.49 -2.54
N GLU A 344 18.04 22.11 -3.71
CA GLU A 344 18.19 21.55 -5.08
C GLU A 344 17.25 20.38 -5.47
N ILE A 345 16.45 19.85 -4.53
CA ILE A 345 15.41 18.81 -4.74
C ILE A 345 14.46 19.19 -5.88
N VAL A 346 14.15 20.49 -6.02
CA VAL A 346 13.41 21.05 -7.16
C VAL A 346 14.31 22.06 -7.87
N ASN A 347 14.23 22.12 -9.20
CA ASN A 347 14.99 23.09 -9.98
C ASN A 347 14.83 24.53 -9.43
N PRO A 348 15.93 25.22 -9.04
CA PRO A 348 15.89 26.52 -8.35
C PRO A 348 15.10 27.61 -9.07
N VAL A 349 15.06 27.58 -10.41
CA VAL A 349 14.28 28.53 -11.21
C VAL A 349 12.80 28.16 -11.19
N LEU A 350 12.45 26.89 -11.40
CA LEU A 350 11.05 26.46 -11.44
C LEU A 350 10.37 26.57 -10.07
N ALA A 351 11.09 26.33 -8.97
CA ALA A 351 10.57 26.36 -7.60
C ALA A 351 9.78 27.64 -7.28
N SER A 352 10.37 28.82 -7.56
CA SER A 352 9.72 30.13 -7.36
C SER A 352 8.44 30.32 -8.17
N TRP A 353 8.35 29.74 -9.36
CA TRP A 353 7.23 29.97 -10.29
C TRP A 353 6.13 28.92 -10.20
N LEU A 354 6.43 27.71 -9.69
CA LEU A 354 5.50 26.59 -9.65
C LEU A 354 4.17 26.91 -8.92
N PRO A 355 4.12 27.62 -7.78
CA PRO A 355 2.85 28.05 -7.16
C PRO A 355 2.04 28.95 -8.11
N ASN A 356 2.67 29.93 -8.75
CA ASN A 356 2.01 30.83 -9.69
C ASN A 356 1.49 30.10 -10.94
N ILE A 357 2.25 29.13 -11.45
CA ILE A 357 1.86 28.29 -12.58
C ILE A 357 0.66 27.41 -12.20
N LEU A 358 0.68 26.77 -11.03
CA LEU A 358 -0.38 25.90 -10.54
C LEU A 358 -1.69 26.68 -10.30
N PHE A 359 -1.66 27.70 -9.44
CA PHE A 359 -2.85 28.49 -9.11
C PHE A 359 -3.34 29.34 -10.29
N GLY A 360 -2.43 29.80 -11.15
CA GLY A 360 -2.75 30.50 -12.39
C GLY A 360 -3.45 29.60 -13.41
N SER A 361 -2.96 28.37 -13.61
CA SER A 361 -3.57 27.40 -14.52
C SER A 361 -4.98 26.99 -14.05
N ILE A 362 -5.16 26.75 -12.75
CA ILE A 362 -6.49 26.48 -12.15
C ILE A 362 -7.41 27.70 -12.35
N GLY A 363 -6.92 28.91 -12.11
CA GLY A 363 -7.70 30.14 -12.31
C GLY A 363 -8.13 30.35 -13.76
N ILE A 364 -7.24 30.12 -14.72
CA ILE A 364 -7.52 30.21 -16.17
C ILE A 364 -8.51 29.13 -16.61
N LEU A 365 -8.36 27.89 -16.12
CA LEU A 365 -9.28 26.79 -16.40
C LEU A 365 -10.69 27.10 -15.87
N LEU A 366 -10.81 27.60 -14.63
CA LEU A 366 -12.08 28.04 -14.07
C LEU A 366 -12.67 29.21 -14.87
N PHE A 367 -11.86 30.20 -15.28
CA PHE A 367 -12.30 31.31 -16.13
C PHE A 367 -12.85 30.85 -17.49
N ILE A 368 -12.23 29.84 -18.10
CA ILE A 368 -12.70 29.24 -19.37
C ILE A 368 -14.01 28.47 -19.17
N LEU A 369 -14.21 27.84 -18.01
CA LEU A 369 -15.44 27.13 -17.64
C LEU A 369 -16.61 28.04 -17.22
N LEU A 370 -16.38 29.33 -16.92
CA LEU A 370 -17.46 30.29 -16.66
C LEU A 370 -18.47 30.31 -17.82
N ASP A 371 -19.76 30.39 -17.50
CA ASP A 371 -20.87 30.35 -18.47
C ASP A 371 -21.02 29.01 -19.26
N THR A 372 -20.32 27.93 -18.90
CA THR A 372 -20.48 26.59 -19.54
C THR A 372 -21.44 25.66 -18.79
N LYS A 373 -22.11 24.75 -19.51
CA LYS A 373 -22.97 23.70 -18.92
C LYS A 373 -22.20 22.73 -17.99
N ILE A 374 -20.88 22.61 -18.17
CA ILE A 374 -20.01 21.74 -17.36
C ILE A 374 -19.91 22.25 -15.91
N SER A 375 -19.93 23.57 -15.72
CA SER A 375 -19.85 24.23 -14.40
C SER A 375 -20.80 23.60 -13.38
N TYR A 376 -22.09 23.48 -13.71
CA TYR A 376 -23.10 22.93 -12.80
C TYR A 376 -22.75 21.50 -12.33
N LYS A 377 -22.30 20.64 -13.25
CA LYS A 377 -21.96 19.24 -12.95
C LYS A 377 -20.68 19.09 -12.11
N VAL A 378 -19.81 20.10 -12.10
CA VAL A 378 -18.55 20.14 -11.34
C VAL A 378 -18.73 20.84 -9.98
N THR A 379 -19.64 21.82 -9.85
CA THR A 379 -19.87 22.52 -8.57
C THR A 379 -20.43 21.65 -7.45
N GLU A 380 -21.22 20.62 -7.76
CA GLU A 380 -21.86 19.77 -6.74
C GLU A 380 -20.85 18.89 -5.96
N PRO A 381 -19.98 18.08 -6.59
CA PRO A 381 -18.97 17.31 -5.86
C PRO A 381 -17.97 18.21 -5.12
N LEU A 382 -17.59 19.36 -5.69
CA LEU A 382 -16.71 20.32 -5.02
C LEU A 382 -17.32 20.88 -3.72
N LYS A 383 -18.61 21.17 -3.69
CA LYS A 383 -19.30 21.64 -2.47
C LYS A 383 -19.36 20.55 -1.40
N LYS A 384 -19.57 19.30 -1.79
CA LYS A 384 -19.50 18.14 -0.89
C LYS A 384 -18.08 17.96 -0.33
N PHE A 385 -17.06 17.96 -1.20
CA PHE A 385 -15.65 17.85 -0.80
C PHE A 385 -15.24 18.93 0.20
N PHE A 386 -15.49 20.22 -0.09
CA PHE A 386 -15.15 21.30 0.85
C PHE A 386 -15.90 21.20 2.18
N SER A 387 -17.16 20.74 2.19
CA SER A 387 -17.88 20.54 3.46
C SER A 387 -17.28 19.43 4.34
N ILE A 388 -16.77 18.35 3.73
CA ILE A 388 -16.10 17.25 4.43
C ILE A 388 -14.71 17.70 4.90
N ALA A 389 -13.93 18.36 4.03
CA ALA A 389 -12.61 18.87 4.34
C ALA A 389 -12.61 19.87 5.51
N ILE A 390 -13.63 20.73 5.62
CA ILE A 390 -13.78 21.65 6.75
C ILE A 390 -14.04 20.89 8.07
N VAL A 391 -14.83 19.82 8.05
CA VAL A 391 -15.05 18.99 9.26
C VAL A 391 -13.75 18.31 9.69
N VAL A 392 -13.01 17.70 8.75
CA VAL A 392 -11.70 17.08 9.04
C VAL A 392 -10.72 18.12 9.59
N PHE A 393 -10.58 19.28 8.95
CA PHE A 393 -9.65 20.34 9.35
C PHE A 393 -9.97 20.92 10.75
N ILE A 394 -11.25 21.06 11.10
CA ILE A 394 -11.67 21.48 12.45
C ILE A 394 -11.27 20.44 13.51
N PHE A 395 -11.37 19.14 13.21
CA PHE A 395 -10.89 18.09 14.11
C PHE A 395 -9.35 18.05 14.21
N SER A 396 -8.62 18.35 13.13
CA SER A 396 -7.14 18.36 13.12
C SER A 396 -6.48 19.55 13.82
N ILE A 397 -7.17 20.69 13.99
CA ILE A 397 -6.59 21.90 14.62
C ILE A 397 -6.56 21.83 16.15
N GLY A 398 -7.24 20.85 16.77
CA GLY A 398 -7.44 20.80 18.22
C GLY A 398 -6.20 20.49 19.08
N SER A 399 -5.02 20.22 18.50
CA SER A 399 -3.91 19.54 19.18
C SER A 399 -2.54 20.24 19.18
N THR A 400 -2.31 21.31 18.40
CA THR A 400 -0.93 21.81 18.12
C THR A 400 -0.73 23.30 18.48
N GLY A 401 -0.87 23.65 19.76
CA GLY A 401 -0.89 25.07 20.17
C GLY A 401 -0.46 25.43 21.60
N TYR A 402 0.25 24.55 22.31
CA TYR A 402 0.82 24.87 23.63
C TYR A 402 2.25 24.32 23.74
N SER A 403 3.15 25.07 24.37
CA SER A 403 4.33 24.47 24.99
C SER A 403 3.85 23.51 26.07
N GLU A 404 4.22 22.23 25.96
CA GLU A 404 3.69 21.21 26.85
C GLU A 404 4.16 21.40 28.29
N LYS A 405 3.23 21.26 29.22
CA LYS A 405 3.50 21.42 30.64
C LYS A 405 4.18 20.16 31.16
N VAL A 406 5.45 20.28 31.54
CA VAL A 406 6.13 19.30 32.39
C VAL A 406 5.34 19.20 33.70
N ASN A 407 4.54 18.14 33.84
CA ASN A 407 3.70 17.93 35.01
C ASN A 407 4.50 17.11 36.04
N ILE A 408 5.14 17.82 36.97
CA ILE A 408 5.87 17.21 38.08
C ILE A 408 4.89 16.94 39.24
N LYS A 409 4.84 15.68 39.69
CA LYS A 409 4.18 15.27 40.94
C LYS A 409 5.24 14.75 41.90
N ALA A 410 5.23 15.29 43.11
CA ALA A 410 6.02 14.81 44.25
C ALA A 410 5.14 14.93 45.51
N ASN A 411 5.41 14.12 46.53
CA ASN A 411 4.69 14.23 47.81
C ASN A 411 5.23 15.41 48.63
N ASP A 412 6.56 15.49 48.74
CA ASP A 412 7.31 16.56 49.38
C ASP A 412 8.45 17.02 48.46
N PHE A 413 8.67 18.34 48.41
CA PHE A 413 9.79 18.98 47.74
C PHE A 413 10.30 20.17 48.56
N ASN A 414 11.59 20.47 48.43
CA ASN A 414 12.24 21.62 49.06
C ASN A 414 12.96 22.45 47.99
N ILE A 415 12.99 23.78 48.15
CA ILE A 415 13.66 24.69 47.22
C ILE A 415 14.68 25.50 47.99
N PHE A 416 15.95 25.38 47.60
CA PHE A 416 17.05 26.13 48.20
C PHE A 416 17.95 26.73 47.11
N ASN A 417 18.04 28.05 47.09
CA ASN A 417 18.63 28.81 45.97
C ASN A 417 18.06 28.31 44.63
N ASN A 418 18.92 28.02 43.65
CA ASN A 418 18.54 27.49 42.33
C ASN A 418 18.53 25.95 42.30
N THR A 419 18.11 25.28 43.38
CA THR A 419 18.01 23.81 43.42
C THR A 419 16.74 23.36 44.10
N ILE A 420 15.96 22.53 43.41
CA ILE A 420 14.81 21.82 43.95
C ILE A 420 15.27 20.41 44.34
N THR A 421 15.11 20.01 45.60
CA THR A 421 15.35 18.64 46.05
C THR A 421 14.02 17.97 46.40
N ILE A 422 13.86 16.74 45.95
CA ILE A 422 12.64 15.96 46.04
C ILE A 422 13.02 14.62 46.69
N ASP A 423 12.78 14.54 48.00
CA ASP A 423 13.19 13.41 48.85
C ASP A 423 12.09 12.33 48.95
N SER A 424 11.19 12.29 47.95
CA SER A 424 10.00 11.45 47.91
C SER A 424 9.67 10.98 46.48
N THR A 425 8.75 10.02 46.35
CA THR A 425 8.33 9.47 45.04
C THR A 425 7.91 10.58 44.08
N LEU A 426 8.58 10.61 42.94
CA LEU A 426 8.55 11.65 41.92
C LEU A 426 8.05 11.05 40.61
N THR A 427 7.04 11.65 40.01
CA THR A 427 6.56 11.34 38.65
C THR A 427 6.59 12.61 37.81
N ILE A 428 7.33 12.59 36.70
CA ILE A 428 7.42 13.67 35.73
C ILE A 428 6.79 13.23 34.41
N ASN A 429 5.76 13.94 33.94
CA ASN A 429 5.14 13.70 32.64
C ASN A 429 5.44 14.85 31.67
N TYR A 430 5.89 14.54 30.45
CA TYR A 430 6.14 15.50 29.38
C TYR A 430 5.98 14.82 28.02
N GLN A 431 5.09 15.31 27.14
CA GLN A 431 4.74 14.64 25.88
C GLN A 431 4.37 13.16 26.14
N ASP A 432 4.75 12.25 25.24
CA ASP A 432 4.59 10.79 25.41
C ASP A 432 5.68 10.17 26.31
N THR A 433 6.29 10.94 27.20
CA THR A 433 7.29 10.46 28.19
C THR A 433 6.80 10.56 29.63
N ILE A 434 7.07 9.51 30.41
CA ILE A 434 6.75 9.41 31.84
C ILE A 434 8.02 8.96 32.56
N VAL A 435 8.42 9.69 33.60
CA VAL A 435 9.63 9.41 34.38
C VAL A 435 9.27 9.30 35.86
N ASP A 436 9.24 8.07 36.36
CA ASP A 436 9.10 7.79 37.80
C ASP A 436 10.50 7.67 38.45
N ALA A 437 10.68 8.20 39.66
CA ALA A 437 11.90 8.07 40.45
C ALA A 437 11.62 8.07 41.96
N GLY A 438 12.49 7.44 42.75
CA GLY A 438 12.40 7.45 44.21
C GLY A 438 12.83 8.77 44.87
N SER A 439 13.69 9.54 44.18
CA SER A 439 14.16 10.86 44.59
C SER A 439 14.70 11.66 43.40
N GLY A 440 14.75 13.00 43.49
CA GLY A 440 15.24 13.85 42.40
C GLY A 440 15.81 15.19 42.85
N LYS A 441 16.76 15.71 42.08
CA LYS A 441 17.43 16.99 42.31
C LYS A 441 17.50 17.76 40.99
N ILE A 442 16.80 18.88 40.92
CA ILE A 442 16.67 19.71 39.72
C ILE A 442 17.44 21.00 39.96
N VAL A 443 18.44 21.29 39.14
CA VAL A 443 19.21 22.54 39.20
C VAL A 443 18.66 23.51 38.15
N LEU A 444 18.36 24.73 38.57
CA LEU A 444 17.80 25.79 37.73
C LEU A 444 18.88 26.79 37.29
N ARG A 445 18.68 27.40 36.12
CA ARG A 445 19.37 28.62 35.70
C ARG A 445 18.73 29.85 36.37
N GLU A 446 19.33 31.02 36.21
CA GLU A 446 18.86 32.28 36.82
C GLU A 446 17.50 32.76 36.27
N ASP A 447 17.10 32.29 35.09
CA ASP A 447 15.78 32.50 34.48
C ASP A 447 14.71 31.50 34.97
N ASN A 448 15.05 30.59 35.88
CA ASN A 448 14.26 29.45 36.36
C ASN A 448 14.03 28.32 35.33
N THR A 449 14.73 28.31 34.18
CA THR A 449 14.78 27.12 33.31
C THR A 449 15.60 26.01 33.96
N VAL A 450 15.32 24.74 33.63
CA VAL A 450 16.12 23.63 34.14
C VAL A 450 17.48 23.59 33.44
N LYS A 451 18.55 23.58 34.21
CA LYS A 451 19.93 23.37 33.74
C LYS A 451 20.20 21.87 33.54
N PHE A 452 19.99 21.10 34.61
CA PHE A 452 20.03 19.64 34.59
C PHE A 452 19.16 19.05 35.71
N ALA A 453 18.73 17.80 35.54
CA ALA A 453 17.97 17.05 36.54
C ALA A 453 18.65 15.70 36.83
N GLU A 454 18.94 15.44 38.10
CA GLU A 454 19.57 14.24 38.62
C GLU A 454 18.50 13.41 39.37
N LEU A 455 18.09 12.28 38.80
CA LEU A 455 17.03 11.41 39.31
C LEU A 455 17.63 10.10 39.83
N THR A 456 17.22 9.67 41.01
CA THR A 456 17.90 8.62 41.79
C THR A 456 16.92 7.67 42.46
N ASN A 457 17.45 6.59 43.03
CA ASN A 457 16.72 5.61 43.82
C ASN A 457 15.63 4.87 43.01
N GLY A 458 16.03 4.30 41.87
CA GLY A 458 15.16 3.51 40.99
C GLY A 458 14.34 4.38 40.04
N VAL A 459 14.92 4.72 38.89
CA VAL A 459 14.28 5.51 37.84
C VAL A 459 13.61 4.59 36.83
N LYS A 460 12.40 4.92 36.38
CA LYS A 460 11.73 4.30 35.23
C LYS A 460 11.35 5.38 34.21
N TYR A 461 12.05 5.38 33.09
CA TYR A 461 11.83 6.28 31.96
C TYR A 461 11.07 5.53 30.86
N GLN A 462 9.83 5.95 30.59
CA GLN A 462 8.97 5.42 29.53
C GLN A 462 8.93 6.41 28.37
N TYR A 463 9.02 5.91 27.14
CA TYR A 463 8.85 6.69 25.92
C TYR A 463 8.24 5.82 24.81
N GLU A 464 7.28 6.35 24.06
CA GLU A 464 6.50 5.64 23.03
C GLU A 464 5.90 4.29 23.53
N LYS A 465 6.59 3.17 23.25
CA LYS A 465 6.23 1.77 23.57
C LYS A 465 7.33 1.05 24.38
N ASN A 466 8.38 1.77 24.77
CA ASN A 466 9.62 1.27 25.35
C ASN A 466 9.83 1.79 26.79
N THR A 467 10.64 1.06 27.56
CA THR A 467 10.97 1.42 28.95
C THR A 467 12.46 1.25 29.20
N ILE A 468 13.06 2.21 29.90
CA ILE A 468 14.41 2.14 30.49
C ILE A 468 14.24 2.23 32.01
N GLU A 469 14.60 1.18 32.74
CA GLU A 469 14.72 1.21 34.20
C GLU A 469 16.21 1.38 34.56
N ALA A 470 16.56 2.24 35.51
CA ALA A 470 17.95 2.55 35.85
C ALA A 470 18.14 2.83 37.35
N SER A 471 19.35 2.64 37.88
CA SER A 471 19.63 3.01 39.28
C SER A 471 19.65 4.54 39.48
N GLN A 472 20.11 5.26 38.46
CA GLN A 472 20.18 6.71 38.39
C GLN A 472 20.04 7.17 36.93
N MET A 473 19.43 8.33 36.72
CA MET A 473 19.31 9.03 35.44
C MET A 473 19.75 10.49 35.62
N THR A 474 20.50 11.04 34.67
CA THR A 474 20.87 12.47 34.64
C THR A 474 20.48 13.06 33.30
N ILE A 475 19.60 14.05 33.29
CA ILE A 475 19.16 14.78 32.11
C ILE A 475 19.91 16.12 32.07
N ASN A 476 20.69 16.36 31.03
CA ASN A 476 21.44 17.60 30.86
C ASN A 476 20.89 18.43 29.69
N TYR A 477 20.26 19.56 30.01
CA TYR A 477 19.69 20.51 29.04
C TYR A 477 20.72 21.56 28.57
N GLU A 478 22.01 21.26 28.70
CA GLU A 478 23.13 22.00 28.10
C GLU A 478 23.89 21.19 27.05
N THR A 479 23.75 19.86 27.05
CA THR A 479 24.30 18.95 26.02
C THR A 479 23.20 18.21 25.25
N ASP A 480 21.92 18.44 25.59
CA ASP A 480 20.77 17.67 25.14
C ASP A 480 20.98 16.15 25.21
N THR A 481 21.49 15.66 26.35
CA THR A 481 21.68 14.21 26.60
C THR A 481 21.07 13.74 27.91
N ALA A 482 20.59 12.50 27.90
CA ALA A 482 20.11 11.74 29.05
C ALA A 482 21.03 10.53 29.29
N LEU A 483 21.70 10.52 30.44
CA LEU A 483 22.61 9.46 30.88
C LEU A 483 21.91 8.56 31.92
N PHE A 484 21.97 7.25 31.73
CA PHE A 484 21.38 6.23 32.60
C PHE A 484 22.48 5.29 33.12
N LEU A 485 22.54 5.11 34.45
CA LEU A 485 23.52 4.24 35.10
C LEU A 485 22.88 2.96 35.61
N ASN A 486 23.53 1.82 35.35
CA ASN A 486 22.99 0.45 35.52
C ASN A 486 21.59 0.32 34.90
N SER A 487 21.50 0.63 33.61
CA SER A 487 20.25 0.61 32.85
C SER A 487 19.85 -0.81 32.42
N TYR A 488 18.57 -1.12 32.59
CA TYR A 488 17.87 -2.25 32.00
C TYR A 488 16.77 -1.72 31.08
N THR A 489 16.82 -2.03 29.79
CA THR A 489 15.80 -1.61 28.83
C THR A 489 15.20 -2.78 28.07
N ILE A 490 13.90 -2.65 27.78
CA ILE A 490 13.11 -3.60 26.98
C ILE A 490 12.69 -2.85 25.72
N GLN A 491 13.21 -3.29 24.57
CA GLN A 491 12.98 -2.64 23.27
C GLN A 491 12.28 -3.59 22.29
N LYS A 492 11.39 -3.06 21.46
CA LYS A 492 10.61 -3.80 20.45
C LYS A 492 10.91 -3.22 19.07
N TYR A 493 11.30 -4.08 18.13
CA TYR A 493 11.95 -3.63 16.88
C TYR A 493 11.12 -3.77 15.60
N LYS A 494 9.93 -4.37 15.64
CA LYS A 494 8.96 -4.40 14.53
C LYS A 494 7.55 -4.18 15.07
N ASP A 495 6.66 -3.59 14.27
CA ASP A 495 5.39 -3.05 14.79
C ASP A 495 4.19 -4.03 14.71
N ASN A 496 4.33 -5.13 13.97
CA ASN A 496 3.26 -6.13 13.78
C ASN A 496 3.37 -7.38 14.69
N GLU A 497 4.58 -7.79 15.14
CA GLU A 497 4.75 -8.85 16.16
C GLU A 497 5.70 -8.42 17.30
N LYS A 498 5.44 -8.96 18.50
CA LYS A 498 6.08 -8.52 19.75
C LYS A 498 7.34 -9.33 20.11
N VAL A 499 8.44 -9.14 19.39
CA VAL A 499 9.76 -9.55 19.90
C VAL A 499 10.31 -8.45 20.81
N SER A 500 10.52 -8.77 22.09
CA SER A 500 11.00 -7.83 23.12
C SER A 500 12.43 -8.19 23.55
N VAL A 501 13.41 -7.41 23.12
CA VAL A 501 14.82 -7.61 23.44
C VAL A 501 15.14 -6.95 24.79
N ARG A 502 15.82 -7.69 25.66
CA ARG A 502 16.29 -7.23 26.97
C ARG A 502 17.76 -6.84 26.89
N ILE A 503 18.07 -5.66 27.41
CA ILE A 503 19.40 -5.05 27.33
C ILE A 503 19.78 -4.59 28.74
N TRP A 504 20.82 -5.19 29.33
CA TRP A 504 21.50 -4.64 30.51
C TRP A 504 22.76 -3.91 30.08
N SER A 505 23.02 -2.74 30.65
CA SER A 505 24.25 -1.97 30.42
C SER A 505 24.65 -1.22 31.68
N GLU A 506 25.96 -1.15 31.96
CA GLU A 506 26.50 -0.34 33.06
C GLU A 506 26.22 1.16 32.86
N GLU A 507 26.20 1.63 31.60
CA GLU A 507 26.11 3.03 31.21
C GLU A 507 25.45 3.16 29.83
N THR A 508 24.31 3.86 29.76
CA THR A 508 23.59 4.17 28.52
C THR A 508 23.39 5.67 28.36
N GLU A 509 23.67 6.19 27.17
CA GLU A 509 23.46 7.59 26.77
C GLU A 509 22.47 7.64 25.59
N LYS A 510 21.43 8.48 25.71
CA LYS A 510 20.51 8.84 24.63
C LYS A 510 20.49 10.36 24.50
N PRO A 511 20.66 10.95 23.30
CA PRO A 511 20.33 12.35 23.09
C PRO A 511 18.82 12.60 23.33
N ILE A 512 18.48 13.80 23.79
CA ILE A 512 17.08 14.19 24.04
C ILE A 512 16.32 14.28 22.72
N ASN A 513 16.96 14.82 21.68
CA ASN A 513 16.36 15.13 20.38
C ASN A 513 16.65 14.09 19.26
N ASP A 514 17.34 12.99 19.56
CA ASP A 514 17.68 11.92 18.60
C ASP A 514 17.48 10.54 19.25
N ASP A 515 17.04 9.55 18.48
CA ASP A 515 16.67 8.21 18.96
C ASP A 515 17.82 7.20 18.92
N ILE A 516 19.02 7.61 18.48
CA ILE A 516 20.23 6.82 18.62
C ILE A 516 20.51 6.55 20.10
N ILE A 517 20.82 5.28 20.43
CA ILE A 517 21.20 4.86 21.78
C ILE A 517 22.63 4.33 21.76
N PHE A 518 23.47 4.90 22.62
CA PHE A 518 24.82 4.43 22.89
C PHE A 518 24.85 3.72 24.25
N SER A 519 25.40 2.52 24.30
CA SER A 519 25.54 1.77 25.55
C SER A 519 26.92 1.13 25.65
N ASN A 520 27.45 1.05 26.87
CA ASN A 520 28.76 0.47 27.18
C ASN A 520 28.59 -0.79 28.07
N ARG A 521 29.46 -1.79 27.85
CA ARG A 521 29.51 -3.08 28.60
C ARG A 521 28.12 -3.70 28.80
N ILE A 522 27.62 -4.28 27.73
CA ILE A 522 26.23 -4.71 27.63
C ILE A 522 26.10 -6.22 27.72
N LYS A 523 24.98 -6.68 28.26
CA LYS A 523 24.47 -8.05 28.04
C LYS A 523 23.11 -7.98 27.35
N LEU A 524 23.06 -8.47 26.11
CA LEU A 524 21.84 -8.63 25.32
C LEU A 524 21.27 -10.03 25.54
N THR A 525 19.95 -10.15 25.70
CA THR A 525 19.25 -11.44 25.62
C THR A 525 17.81 -11.24 25.14
N THR A 526 17.25 -12.25 24.48
CA THR A 526 15.82 -12.29 24.12
C THR A 526 14.98 -13.10 25.12
N CYS A 527 15.63 -13.91 25.98
CA CYS A 527 14.92 -14.82 26.88
C CYS A 527 14.19 -14.06 28.00
N GLU A 528 12.91 -14.39 28.26
CA GLU A 528 12.10 -13.72 29.28
C GLU A 528 12.43 -14.20 30.70
N ASP A 529 12.52 -15.52 30.87
CA ASP A 529 12.86 -16.24 32.10
C ASP A 529 13.93 -17.32 31.79
N ASN A 530 14.70 -17.73 32.80
CA ASN A 530 15.81 -18.69 32.67
C ASN A 530 16.77 -18.37 31.51
N ILE A 531 17.52 -17.27 31.66
CA ILE A 531 18.52 -16.75 30.72
C ILE A 531 19.49 -17.86 30.28
N THR A 532 19.20 -18.44 29.12
CA THR A 532 19.93 -19.59 28.58
C THR A 532 21.19 -19.14 27.83
N TYR A 533 21.16 -17.91 27.33
CA TYR A 533 22.30 -17.24 26.70
C TYR A 533 22.29 -15.73 26.99
N TYR A 534 23.47 -15.12 26.90
CA TYR A 534 23.61 -13.68 26.75
C TYR A 534 24.73 -13.35 25.75
N MET A 535 24.54 -12.32 24.95
CA MET A 535 25.63 -11.72 24.17
C MET A 535 26.25 -10.59 24.98
N SER A 536 27.46 -10.82 25.50
CA SER A 536 28.29 -9.82 26.15
C SER A 536 28.96 -8.96 25.07
N ALA A 537 28.74 -7.65 25.05
CA ALA A 537 29.34 -6.74 24.06
C ALA A 537 29.98 -5.53 24.75
N ARG A 538 31.17 -5.11 24.30
CA ARG A 538 31.90 -3.99 24.93
C ARG A 538 31.25 -2.64 24.67
N LYS A 539 30.76 -2.42 23.45
CA LYS A 539 29.95 -1.25 23.05
C LYS A 539 28.90 -1.70 22.04
N VAL A 540 27.68 -1.16 22.17
CA VAL A 540 26.65 -1.23 21.13
C VAL A 540 26.25 0.18 20.73
N THR A 541 25.82 0.34 19.50
CA THR A 541 25.16 1.55 18.99
C THR A 541 23.94 1.12 18.19
N VAL A 542 22.78 1.62 18.59
CA VAL A 542 21.48 1.29 17.97
C VAL A 542 21.04 2.48 17.14
N PHE A 543 20.81 2.25 15.85
CA PHE A 543 20.20 3.19 14.92
C PHE A 543 18.77 2.70 14.61
N PRO A 544 17.74 3.24 15.26
CA PRO A 544 16.37 2.74 15.12
C PRO A 544 15.90 2.69 13.66
N LYS A 545 15.14 1.64 13.32
CA LYS A 545 14.60 1.39 11.96
C LYS A 545 15.68 1.23 10.88
N LYS A 546 16.96 1.10 11.25
CA LYS A 546 18.10 0.88 10.34
C LYS A 546 18.95 -0.31 10.75
N PHE A 547 19.78 -0.19 11.80
CA PHE A 547 20.68 -1.26 12.23
C PHE A 547 21.21 -1.11 13.66
N LEU A 548 21.64 -2.23 14.25
CA LEU A 548 22.37 -2.31 15.50
C LEU A 548 23.81 -2.78 15.21
N ILE A 549 24.80 -2.09 15.79
CA ILE A 549 26.22 -2.46 15.70
C ILE A 549 26.75 -2.79 17.10
N ALA A 550 27.27 -3.99 17.29
CA ALA A 550 27.95 -4.42 18.51
C ALA A 550 29.44 -4.68 18.24
N ARG A 551 30.31 -4.39 19.22
CA ARG A 551 31.78 -4.54 19.14
C ARG A 551 32.33 -5.37 20.29
N ASP A 552 33.37 -6.15 20.02
CA ASP A 552 34.00 -7.12 20.93
C ASP A 552 32.94 -8.02 21.60
N VAL A 553 32.23 -8.81 20.79
CA VAL A 553 31.06 -9.60 21.22
C VAL A 553 31.46 -11.03 21.59
N VAL A 554 31.02 -11.48 22.76
CA VAL A 554 31.11 -12.87 23.24
C VAL A 554 29.69 -13.42 23.38
N LEU A 555 29.44 -14.60 22.81
CA LEU A 555 28.20 -15.35 23.01
C LEU A 555 28.40 -16.36 24.14
N ASP A 556 27.76 -16.10 25.27
CA ASP A 556 27.82 -16.90 26.49
C ASP A 556 26.56 -17.79 26.59
N PHE A 557 26.72 -19.13 26.64
CA PHE A 557 25.64 -20.10 26.87
C PHE A 557 25.75 -20.71 28.27
N PHE A 558 24.66 -20.70 29.04
CA PHE A 558 24.64 -21.11 30.46
C PHE A 558 25.75 -20.48 31.33
N GLY A 559 26.27 -19.30 30.94
CA GLY A 559 27.38 -18.63 31.60
C GLY A 559 28.80 -19.07 31.16
N MET A 560 28.92 -19.87 30.11
CA MET A 560 30.20 -20.23 29.49
C MET A 560 30.35 -19.54 28.11
N PRO A 561 31.47 -18.85 27.83
CA PRO A 561 31.71 -18.25 26.52
C PRO A 561 31.97 -19.35 25.47
N VAL A 562 31.22 -19.33 24.36
CA VAL A 562 31.31 -20.36 23.29
C VAL A 562 31.84 -19.78 21.98
N PHE A 563 31.42 -18.57 21.61
CA PHE A 563 31.86 -17.91 20.37
C PHE A 563 32.25 -16.45 20.60
N TYR A 564 33.22 -15.96 19.82
CA TYR A 564 33.69 -14.57 19.82
C TYR A 564 33.57 -13.96 18.42
N PHE A 565 33.06 -12.74 18.35
CA PHE A 565 32.92 -11.96 17.12
C PHE A 565 33.47 -10.55 17.35
N PRO A 566 34.45 -10.06 16.56
CA PRO A 566 35.01 -8.72 16.77
C PRO A 566 33.97 -7.62 16.50
N PHE A 567 33.05 -7.87 15.57
CA PHE A 567 31.90 -7.05 15.26
C PHE A 567 30.67 -7.93 15.03
N TYR A 568 29.50 -7.42 15.36
CA TYR A 568 28.20 -7.99 15.00
C TYR A 568 27.31 -6.86 14.48
N PHE A 569 26.67 -7.09 13.33
CA PHE A 569 25.81 -6.14 12.64
C PHE A 569 24.45 -6.79 12.42
N GLN A 570 23.39 -6.05 12.73
CA GLN A 570 22.02 -6.54 12.70
C GLN A 570 21.13 -5.49 12.04
N SER A 571 20.41 -5.84 10.96
CA SER A 571 19.42 -4.93 10.37
C SER A 571 18.21 -4.78 11.29
N LEU A 572 17.62 -3.58 11.29
CA LEU A 572 16.37 -3.21 11.96
C LEU A 572 15.34 -2.63 10.97
N ALA A 573 15.59 -2.78 9.65
CA ALA A 573 14.65 -2.47 8.58
C ALA A 573 13.92 -3.75 8.11
N GLU A 574 12.83 -3.60 7.35
CA GLU A 574 11.99 -4.74 6.92
C GLU A 574 12.36 -5.31 5.54
N ASP A 575 13.07 -4.54 4.69
CA ASP A 575 13.24 -4.84 3.25
C ASP A 575 14.68 -5.22 2.79
N GLU A 576 15.66 -5.37 3.69
CA GLU A 576 17.05 -5.71 3.32
C GLU A 576 17.48 -7.14 3.67
N ASP A 577 18.32 -7.74 2.83
CA ASP A 577 18.94 -9.06 3.06
C ASP A 577 19.76 -9.13 4.36
N GLU A 578 19.82 -10.32 4.95
CA GLU A 578 20.57 -10.57 6.19
C GLU A 578 22.08 -10.29 5.99
N PRO A 579 22.72 -9.42 6.80
CA PRO A 579 24.10 -9.00 6.55
C PRO A 579 25.13 -10.12 6.78
N LEU A 580 24.79 -11.11 7.60
CA LEU A 580 25.55 -12.35 7.80
C LEU A 580 24.57 -13.52 8.04
N LYS A 581 24.80 -14.64 7.37
CA LYS A 581 23.98 -15.86 7.44
C LYS A 581 24.86 -17.10 7.54
N LEU A 582 24.53 -18.05 8.42
CA LEU A 582 25.28 -19.31 8.54
C LEU A 582 24.34 -20.52 8.66
N VAL A 583 24.54 -21.52 7.80
CA VAL A 583 23.73 -22.75 7.74
C VAL A 583 24.63 -23.97 7.91
N LEU A 584 24.27 -24.89 8.80
CA LEU A 584 24.89 -26.22 8.95
C LEU A 584 23.82 -27.30 8.70
N LYS A 585 23.84 -27.96 7.54
CA LYS A 585 22.91 -29.05 7.21
C LYS A 585 23.62 -30.40 7.19
N TYR A 586 23.01 -31.41 7.79
CA TYR A 586 23.38 -32.81 7.68
C TYR A 586 22.24 -33.61 7.05
N GLU A 587 22.49 -34.28 5.94
CA GLU A 587 21.46 -35.03 5.18
C GLU A 587 22.15 -36.06 4.28
N ASP A 588 21.65 -37.29 4.22
CA ASP A 588 22.20 -38.38 3.40
C ASP A 588 23.74 -38.52 3.49
N ASN A 589 24.25 -38.54 4.73
CA ASN A 589 25.67 -38.58 5.07
C ASN A 589 26.52 -37.42 4.48
N LYS A 590 25.93 -36.31 4.07
CA LYS A 590 26.63 -35.08 3.67
C LYS A 590 26.57 -34.03 4.77
N ILE A 591 27.67 -33.30 4.97
CA ILE A 591 27.72 -32.07 5.78
C ILE A 591 27.80 -30.89 4.82
N ASN A 592 26.79 -30.02 4.79
CA ASN A 592 26.81 -28.73 4.10
C ASN A 592 27.03 -27.61 5.13
N VAL A 593 27.99 -26.72 4.85
CA VAL A 593 28.26 -25.47 5.57
C VAL A 593 28.14 -24.31 4.59
N ASN A 594 27.16 -23.43 4.79
CA ASN A 594 26.91 -22.29 3.91
C ASN A 594 27.00 -20.97 4.69
N VAL A 595 27.76 -20.00 4.17
CA VAL A 595 28.05 -18.69 4.78
C VAL A 595 27.74 -17.58 3.77
N GLY A 596 26.71 -16.78 4.05
CA GLY A 596 26.33 -15.61 3.27
C GLY A 596 26.72 -14.30 3.96
N ILE A 597 27.17 -13.31 3.19
CA ILE A 597 27.48 -11.94 3.63
C ILE A 597 26.83 -10.96 2.65
N ASN A 598 26.07 -10.00 3.16
CA ASN A 598 25.49 -8.91 2.39
C ASN A 598 25.89 -7.56 3.02
N TYR A 599 26.27 -6.58 2.20
CA TYR A 599 26.73 -5.27 2.68
C TYR A 599 26.43 -4.16 1.68
N THR A 600 25.76 -3.10 2.13
CA THR A 600 25.51 -1.87 1.37
C THR A 600 26.45 -0.77 1.86
N PHE A 601 27.20 -0.15 0.95
CA PHE A 601 28.11 0.96 1.22
C PHE A 601 27.37 2.31 1.19
N GLU A 602 27.94 3.34 1.83
CA GLU A 602 27.36 4.70 1.90
C GLU A 602 27.14 5.38 0.52
N ASN A 603 27.83 4.91 -0.52
CA ASN A 603 27.66 5.37 -1.91
C ASN A 603 26.61 4.54 -2.69
N ASN A 604 25.76 3.79 -2.00
CA ASN A 604 24.77 2.85 -2.53
C ASN A 604 25.34 1.69 -3.38
N SER A 605 26.64 1.42 -3.35
CA SER A 605 27.16 0.16 -3.90
C SER A 605 26.83 -1.01 -2.97
N LYS A 606 26.68 -2.21 -3.52
CA LYS A 606 26.22 -3.42 -2.85
C LYS A 606 27.21 -4.55 -3.07
N LEU A 607 27.58 -5.24 -1.99
CA LEU A 607 28.36 -6.47 -2.00
C LEU A 607 27.49 -7.63 -1.51
N LYS A 608 27.41 -8.68 -2.31
CA LYS A 608 26.89 -9.99 -1.91
C LYS A 608 27.97 -11.05 -2.10
N PHE A 609 28.22 -11.84 -1.07
CA PHE A 609 29.15 -12.96 -1.11
C PHE A 609 28.50 -14.18 -0.45
N ASN A 610 28.61 -15.34 -1.06
CA ASN A 610 28.11 -16.59 -0.50
C ASN A 610 29.15 -17.70 -0.70
N TYR A 611 29.42 -18.48 0.33
CA TYR A 611 30.42 -19.55 0.32
C TYR A 611 29.83 -20.82 0.93
N GLU A 612 29.83 -21.89 0.15
CA GLU A 612 29.23 -23.17 0.50
C GLU A 612 30.27 -24.29 0.39
N ILE A 613 30.31 -25.16 1.40
CA ILE A 613 31.17 -26.34 1.47
C ILE A 613 30.25 -27.56 1.66
N ILE A 614 30.36 -28.57 0.80
CA ILE A 614 29.63 -29.83 0.93
C ILE A 614 30.63 -30.98 1.02
N ASN A 615 30.60 -31.70 2.15
CA ASN A 615 31.45 -32.86 2.41
C ASN A 615 30.58 -34.13 2.45
N ASP A 616 30.68 -34.95 1.40
CA ASP A 616 29.96 -36.23 1.26
C ASP A 616 30.77 -37.35 1.94
N LEU A 617 30.32 -37.80 3.11
CA LEU A 617 31.05 -38.75 3.95
C LEU A 617 31.02 -40.19 3.42
N GLU A 618 30.11 -40.52 2.49
CA GLU A 618 30.09 -41.84 1.83
C GLU A 618 31.08 -41.90 0.66
N LYS A 619 31.12 -40.86 -0.16
CA LYS A 619 32.06 -40.76 -1.29
C LYS A 619 33.44 -40.26 -0.88
N ASN A 620 33.56 -39.72 0.34
CA ASN A 620 34.74 -39.03 0.85
C ASN A 620 35.17 -37.89 -0.09
N SER A 621 34.18 -37.18 -0.66
CA SER A 621 34.34 -36.13 -1.67
C SER A 621 33.90 -34.78 -1.13
N PHE A 622 34.65 -33.74 -1.51
CA PHE A 622 34.56 -32.40 -0.94
C PHE A 622 34.33 -31.39 -2.06
N ASP A 623 33.13 -30.82 -2.10
CA ASP A 623 32.74 -29.78 -3.04
C ASP A 623 32.75 -28.41 -2.33
N GLN A 624 33.19 -27.38 -3.06
CA GLN A 624 33.16 -25.99 -2.63
C GLN A 624 32.56 -25.13 -3.73
N SER A 625 31.58 -24.29 -3.39
CA SER A 625 31.13 -23.20 -4.25
C SER A 625 31.35 -21.86 -3.57
N SER A 626 31.71 -20.84 -4.34
CA SER A 626 31.64 -19.45 -3.87
C SER A 626 31.08 -18.55 -4.96
N SER A 627 30.11 -17.72 -4.58
CA SER A 627 29.61 -16.64 -5.42
C SER A 627 29.97 -15.29 -4.82
N PHE A 628 30.32 -14.36 -5.70
CA PHE A 628 30.62 -12.98 -5.39
C PHE A 628 29.84 -12.11 -6.37
N ASN A 629 29.23 -11.04 -5.89
CA ASN A 629 28.64 -9.99 -6.71
C ASN A 629 28.90 -8.62 -6.06
N TYR A 630 29.52 -7.70 -6.79
CA TYR A 630 29.70 -6.32 -6.38
C TYR A 630 29.06 -5.39 -7.42
N GLY A 631 27.94 -4.79 -7.05
CA GLY A 631 27.20 -3.79 -7.84
C GLY A 631 27.50 -2.37 -7.36
N PHE A 632 27.64 -1.43 -8.28
CA PHE A 632 27.75 0.00 -7.97
C PHE A 632 26.87 0.84 -8.90
N PRO A 633 26.31 1.97 -8.42
CA PRO A 633 25.51 2.84 -9.28
C PRO A 633 26.36 3.46 -10.39
N PHE A 634 25.88 3.33 -11.63
CA PHE A 634 26.57 3.82 -12.83
C PHE A 634 25.56 4.31 -13.86
N LEU A 635 25.63 5.60 -14.21
CA LEU A 635 24.60 6.30 -15.00
C LEU A 635 23.22 6.14 -14.32
N ASN A 636 22.18 5.77 -15.06
CA ASN A 636 20.86 5.42 -14.53
C ASN A 636 20.77 3.89 -14.40
N GLY A 637 21.46 3.29 -13.44
CA GLY A 637 21.49 1.84 -13.30
C GLY A 637 22.55 1.32 -12.33
N GLU A 638 22.62 0.00 -12.19
CA GLU A 638 23.61 -0.71 -11.39
C GLU A 638 24.56 -1.50 -12.32
N PHE A 639 25.85 -1.18 -12.28
CA PHE A 639 26.87 -1.99 -12.94
C PHE A 639 27.47 -2.96 -11.92
N SER A 640 27.41 -4.25 -12.22
CA SER A 640 27.79 -5.33 -11.31
C SER A 640 28.83 -6.28 -11.90
N ILE A 641 29.77 -6.65 -11.05
CA ILE A 641 30.87 -7.58 -11.33
C ILE A 641 30.64 -8.82 -10.47
N PHE A 642 30.45 -9.98 -11.11
CA PHE A 642 30.14 -11.22 -10.42
C PHE A 642 31.11 -12.35 -10.77
N SER A 643 31.24 -13.34 -9.88
CA SER A 643 32.01 -14.56 -10.13
C SER A 643 31.40 -15.72 -9.36
N ASN A 644 31.32 -16.89 -10.00
CA ASN A 644 30.86 -18.14 -9.40
C ASN A 644 31.96 -19.19 -9.58
N LEU A 645 32.72 -19.45 -8.52
CA LEU A 645 33.77 -20.46 -8.46
C LEU A 645 33.18 -21.79 -7.98
N TYR A 646 33.68 -22.90 -8.53
CA TYR A 646 33.34 -24.24 -8.10
C TYR A 646 34.60 -25.13 -8.12
N ASN A 647 34.88 -25.83 -7.03
CA ASN A 647 36.02 -26.74 -6.83
C ASN A 647 37.35 -26.19 -7.40
N GLU A 648 37.76 -25.02 -6.91
CA GLU A 648 38.99 -24.29 -7.27
C GLU A 648 39.19 -23.95 -8.76
N THR A 649 38.23 -24.26 -9.65
CA THR A 649 38.32 -23.85 -11.06
C THR A 649 38.05 -22.36 -11.22
N LEU A 650 39.09 -21.62 -11.61
CA LEU A 650 39.09 -20.16 -11.67
C LEU A 650 38.33 -19.66 -12.91
N THR A 651 37.01 -19.57 -12.78
CA THR A 651 36.13 -18.95 -13.79
C THR A 651 36.45 -17.45 -13.91
N SER A 652 36.43 -16.92 -15.13
CA SER A 652 36.63 -15.49 -15.34
C SER A 652 35.46 -14.67 -14.79
N LEU A 653 35.75 -13.45 -14.36
CA LEU A 653 34.76 -12.49 -13.85
C LEU A 653 33.68 -12.20 -14.90
N GLY A 654 32.43 -12.39 -14.50
CA GLY A 654 31.24 -11.98 -15.24
C GLY A 654 30.90 -10.51 -15.02
N LEU A 655 30.21 -9.93 -15.99
CA LEU A 655 29.75 -8.55 -15.96
C LEU A 655 28.25 -8.51 -16.21
N GLN A 656 27.55 -7.69 -15.43
CA GLN A 656 26.12 -7.44 -15.57
C GLN A 656 25.88 -5.93 -15.45
N TYR A 657 25.01 -5.38 -16.30
CA TYR A 657 24.58 -3.99 -16.23
C TYR A 657 23.06 -3.97 -16.31
N ASP A 658 22.44 -3.48 -15.24
CA ASP A 658 21.00 -3.32 -15.13
C ASP A 658 20.69 -1.82 -15.24
N PHE A 659 20.18 -1.40 -16.40
CA PHE A 659 19.78 -0.03 -16.67
C PHE A 659 18.33 0.18 -16.23
N ASP A 660 18.13 1.19 -15.38
CA ASP A 660 16.91 1.49 -14.64
C ASP A 660 16.19 2.70 -15.27
N PHE A 661 14.94 2.49 -15.67
CA PHE A 661 14.04 3.49 -16.26
C PHE A 661 12.58 3.14 -15.90
N ASP A 662 11.59 3.45 -16.73
CA ASP A 662 10.21 2.88 -16.63
C ASP A 662 10.16 1.35 -16.91
N GLY A 663 11.22 0.62 -16.58
CA GLY A 663 11.48 -0.80 -16.85
C GLY A 663 12.95 -1.14 -16.59
N ASN A 664 13.28 -2.43 -16.62
CA ASN A 664 14.64 -2.94 -16.46
C ASN A 664 15.20 -3.40 -17.81
N LEU A 665 16.33 -2.83 -18.24
CA LEU A 665 17.13 -3.36 -19.35
C LEU A 665 18.42 -3.96 -18.80
N LYS A 666 18.52 -5.29 -18.86
CA LYS A 666 19.62 -6.08 -18.31
C LYS A 666 20.51 -6.61 -19.43
N ALA A 667 21.82 -6.37 -19.33
CA ALA A 667 22.84 -7.00 -20.16
C ALA A 667 23.80 -7.79 -19.28
N GLN A 668 23.96 -9.10 -19.52
CA GLN A 668 24.77 -10.00 -18.70
C GLN A 668 25.68 -10.89 -19.55
N HIS A 669 26.94 -11.03 -19.14
CA HIS A 669 27.84 -12.08 -19.62
C HIS A 669 28.23 -13.01 -18.47
N SER A 670 27.90 -14.29 -18.63
CA SER A 670 28.10 -15.36 -17.65
C SER A 670 29.21 -16.32 -18.13
N PRO A 671 30.47 -16.15 -17.69
CA PRO A 671 31.59 -16.85 -18.34
C PRO A 671 31.64 -18.35 -18.03
N SER A 672 31.17 -18.77 -16.85
CA SER A 672 31.11 -20.18 -16.43
C SER A 672 30.26 -21.07 -17.36
N SER A 673 29.26 -20.52 -18.04
CA SER A 673 28.42 -21.21 -19.03
C SER A 673 28.67 -20.75 -20.47
N ASN A 674 29.59 -19.79 -20.65
CA ASN A 674 29.85 -19.04 -21.89
C ASN A 674 28.58 -18.44 -22.53
N LYS A 675 27.58 -18.12 -21.69
CA LYS A 675 26.32 -17.48 -22.11
C LYS A 675 26.42 -15.96 -22.04
N GLN A 676 25.65 -15.32 -22.90
CA GLN A 676 25.44 -13.87 -22.94
C GLN A 676 23.93 -13.61 -23.04
N GLN A 677 23.42 -12.56 -22.40
CA GLN A 677 22.00 -12.25 -22.39
C GLN A 677 21.80 -10.76 -22.48
N ILE A 678 20.84 -10.34 -23.31
CA ILE A 678 20.22 -9.02 -23.23
C ILE A 678 18.73 -9.26 -23.05
N SER A 679 18.16 -8.67 -22.00
CA SER A 679 16.73 -8.72 -21.71
C SER A 679 16.18 -7.33 -21.41
N LEU A 680 14.93 -7.13 -21.83
CA LEU A 680 14.12 -5.95 -21.59
C LEU A 680 12.85 -6.43 -20.87
N ASN A 681 12.56 -5.87 -19.70
CA ASN A 681 11.38 -6.18 -18.91
C ASN A 681 10.73 -4.88 -18.42
N ILE A 682 9.58 -4.51 -18.99
CA ILE A 682 8.77 -3.37 -18.56
C ILE A 682 7.56 -3.94 -17.81
N PRO A 683 7.50 -3.84 -16.46
CA PRO A 683 6.52 -4.57 -15.67
C PRO A 683 5.09 -4.03 -15.83
N GLU A 684 4.92 -2.70 -15.93
CA GLU A 684 3.62 -2.07 -16.11
C GLU A 684 3.68 -0.86 -17.06
N LEU A 685 3.03 -0.94 -18.22
CA LEU A 685 2.86 0.17 -19.15
C LEU A 685 1.40 0.67 -19.15
N LYS A 686 1.18 1.80 -18.45
CA LYS A 686 -0.14 2.44 -18.33
C LYS A 686 -0.55 3.14 -19.63
N THR A 687 -1.60 2.64 -20.29
CA THR A 687 -2.11 3.23 -21.55
C THR A 687 -3.47 3.93 -21.40
N ASN A 688 -3.90 4.65 -22.46
CA ASN A 688 -5.22 5.27 -22.56
C ASN A 688 -6.41 4.28 -22.74
N TYR A 689 -6.15 2.98 -22.66
CA TYR A 689 -7.11 1.90 -23.00
C TYR A 689 -7.15 0.77 -21.97
N GLY A 690 -6.00 0.43 -21.38
CA GLY A 690 -5.82 -0.58 -20.33
C GLY A 690 -4.41 -0.47 -19.73
N THR A 691 -4.12 -1.29 -18.72
CA THR A 691 -2.73 -1.53 -18.30
C THR A 691 -2.19 -2.69 -19.12
N ILE A 692 -1.00 -2.53 -19.73
CA ILE A 692 -0.27 -3.64 -20.35
C ILE A 692 0.80 -4.08 -19.36
N GLU A 693 0.89 -5.37 -19.10
CA GLU A 693 1.74 -5.92 -18.04
C GLU A 693 2.75 -6.90 -18.64
N ASP A 694 3.83 -7.14 -17.89
CA ASP A 694 4.81 -8.19 -18.18
C ASP A 694 5.47 -8.11 -19.58
N ILE A 695 5.71 -6.89 -20.09
CA ILE A 695 6.29 -6.67 -21.41
C ILE A 695 7.75 -7.14 -21.42
N LYS A 696 7.98 -8.32 -22.00
CA LYS A 696 9.27 -9.03 -21.98
C LYS A 696 9.82 -9.26 -23.39
N SER A 697 11.13 -9.09 -23.54
CA SER A 697 11.88 -9.45 -24.75
C SER A 697 13.31 -9.82 -24.35
N GLN A 698 13.86 -10.91 -24.88
CA GLN A 698 15.23 -11.33 -24.55
C GLN A 698 15.91 -12.13 -25.65
N ILE A 699 17.23 -11.98 -25.74
CA ILE A 699 18.12 -12.70 -26.65
C ILE A 699 19.14 -13.44 -25.79
N ILE A 700 19.19 -14.78 -25.90
CA ILE A 700 20.14 -15.62 -25.17
C ILE A 700 21.20 -16.15 -26.14
N TRP A 701 22.42 -15.68 -25.91
CA TRP A 701 23.70 -16.04 -26.47
C TRP A 701 24.32 -17.35 -25.97
N LYS A 702 24.98 -18.14 -26.83
CA LYS A 702 26.15 -18.93 -26.42
C LYS A 702 27.24 -18.88 -27.49
N GLU A 703 28.46 -18.46 -27.12
CA GLU A 703 29.59 -18.27 -28.04
C GLU A 703 29.27 -17.40 -29.27
N ARG A 704 29.05 -18.02 -30.43
CA ARG A 704 28.71 -17.37 -31.72
C ARG A 704 27.36 -17.87 -32.27
N THR A 705 26.57 -18.52 -31.45
CA THR A 705 25.26 -19.11 -31.80
C THR A 705 24.20 -18.59 -30.85
N ILE A 706 23.07 -18.16 -31.39
CA ILE A 706 21.93 -17.72 -30.59
C ILE A 706 21.18 -18.99 -30.12
N ASP A 707 21.01 -19.10 -28.81
CA ASP A 707 20.41 -20.24 -28.11
C ASP A 707 18.86 -20.16 -28.19
N PHE A 708 18.32 -18.94 -27.98
CA PHE A 708 16.89 -18.64 -28.02
C PHE A 708 16.64 -17.13 -28.16
N VAL A 709 15.51 -16.75 -28.78
CA VAL A 709 14.99 -15.37 -28.84
C VAL A 709 13.53 -15.33 -28.44
N GLU A 710 13.25 -14.64 -27.34
CA GLU A 710 11.91 -14.14 -27.03
C GLU A 710 11.77 -12.77 -27.69
N PHE A 711 11.02 -12.73 -28.80
CA PHE A 711 10.85 -11.49 -29.55
C PHE A 711 9.96 -10.53 -28.78
N TYR A 712 8.88 -11.03 -28.18
CA TYR A 712 7.93 -10.25 -27.42
C TYR A 712 6.94 -11.13 -26.64
N SER A 713 6.65 -10.77 -25.39
CA SER A 713 5.48 -11.20 -24.61
C SER A 713 4.78 -9.98 -24.04
N LEU A 714 3.43 -9.98 -24.02
CA LEU A 714 2.61 -9.15 -23.13
C LEU A 714 1.37 -9.93 -22.67
N SER A 715 0.82 -9.48 -21.54
CA SER A 715 -0.59 -9.63 -21.17
C SER A 715 -1.22 -8.24 -20.97
N THR A 716 -2.55 -8.13 -20.86
CA THR A 716 -3.19 -6.84 -20.53
C THR A 716 -4.56 -6.98 -19.86
N ASP A 717 -4.66 -6.35 -18.70
CA ASP A 717 -5.83 -6.39 -17.82
C ASP A 717 -6.98 -5.52 -18.37
N ALA A 718 -7.93 -6.18 -19.04
CA ALA A 718 -9.26 -5.76 -19.45
C ALA A 718 -9.49 -4.28 -19.89
N PHE A 719 -9.91 -4.10 -21.15
CA PHE A 719 -10.17 -2.80 -21.82
C PHE A 719 -11.43 -2.02 -21.32
N GLN A 720 -11.78 -2.15 -20.04
CA GLN A 720 -13.05 -1.66 -19.47
C GLN A 720 -13.04 -0.18 -19.05
N LYS A 721 -11.89 0.40 -18.67
CA LYS A 721 -11.82 1.69 -17.93
C LYS A 721 -12.44 2.89 -18.66
N LYS A 722 -12.54 2.88 -19.99
CA LYS A 722 -12.97 4.04 -20.81
C LYS A 722 -14.49 4.18 -20.99
N TYR A 723 -15.25 3.09 -20.92
CA TYR A 723 -16.68 3.08 -21.25
C TYR A 723 -17.49 2.28 -20.22
N LYS A 724 -17.99 2.95 -19.17
CA LYS A 724 -18.81 2.35 -18.09
C LYS A 724 -20.19 1.77 -18.51
N ARG A 725 -20.41 1.60 -19.82
CA ARG A 725 -21.54 0.93 -20.49
C ARG A 725 -21.10 0.50 -21.91
N SER A 726 -19.95 -0.17 -22.04
CA SER A 726 -19.59 -0.78 -23.32
C SER A 726 -20.53 -1.93 -23.65
N ILE A 727 -20.79 -2.12 -24.94
CA ILE A 727 -21.56 -3.26 -25.46
C ILE A 727 -20.72 -4.55 -25.45
N ILE A 728 -19.40 -4.39 -25.50
CA ILE A 728 -18.40 -5.46 -25.54
C ILE A 728 -17.43 -5.23 -24.37
N SER A 729 -17.10 -6.30 -23.66
CA SER A 729 -16.05 -6.38 -22.64
C SER A 729 -15.05 -7.45 -23.07
N ILE A 730 -13.93 -7.01 -23.62
CA ILE A 730 -12.72 -7.84 -23.79
C ILE A 730 -12.10 -7.94 -22.40
N SER A 731 -11.91 -9.16 -21.91
CA SER A 731 -11.30 -9.40 -20.59
C SER A 731 -9.79 -9.53 -20.72
N ASP A 732 -9.32 -10.39 -21.61
CA ASP A 732 -7.94 -10.88 -21.61
C ASP A 732 -7.40 -10.87 -23.06
N LEU A 733 -6.15 -10.45 -23.25
CA LEU A 733 -5.46 -10.41 -24.54
C LEU A 733 -3.98 -10.76 -24.37
N ASP A 734 -3.62 -11.98 -24.76
CA ASP A 734 -2.24 -12.45 -24.67
C ASP A 734 -1.59 -12.52 -26.05
N PHE A 735 -0.38 -11.96 -26.15
CA PHE A 735 0.40 -11.98 -27.38
C PHE A 735 1.84 -12.44 -27.09
N ASN A 736 2.16 -13.65 -27.57
CA ASN A 736 3.40 -14.34 -27.26
C ASN A 736 4.13 -14.76 -28.54
N ALA A 737 5.35 -14.24 -28.74
CA ALA A 737 6.16 -14.47 -29.94
C ALA A 737 7.59 -14.89 -29.55
N LYS A 738 7.93 -16.16 -29.79
CA LYS A 738 9.25 -16.74 -29.48
C LYS A 738 9.84 -17.54 -30.64
N SER A 739 11.16 -17.69 -30.68
CA SER A 739 11.81 -18.70 -31.54
C SER A 739 11.41 -20.11 -31.09
N ALA A 740 11.42 -21.08 -32.01
CA ALA A 740 11.30 -22.49 -31.63
C ALA A 740 12.50 -22.92 -30.76
N GLU A 741 12.23 -23.50 -29.59
CA GLU A 741 13.25 -24.16 -28.78
C GLU A 741 13.85 -25.36 -29.54
N ASN A 742 15.15 -25.63 -29.38
CA ASN A 742 15.91 -26.67 -30.08
C ASN A 742 16.07 -26.52 -31.62
N SER A 743 16.06 -25.30 -32.18
CA SER A 743 16.63 -25.10 -33.52
C SER A 743 18.16 -25.20 -33.49
N ASN A 744 18.72 -26.37 -33.83
CA ASN A 744 20.16 -26.66 -33.92
C ASN A 744 20.89 -25.94 -35.09
N ALA A 745 20.61 -24.65 -35.30
CA ALA A 745 21.08 -23.88 -36.45
C ALA A 745 22.27 -22.99 -36.09
N LYS A 746 23.39 -23.14 -36.83
CA LYS A 746 24.58 -22.27 -36.75
C LYS A 746 24.40 -20.93 -37.50
N ASN A 747 23.17 -20.45 -37.60
CA ASN A 747 22.73 -19.60 -38.70
C ASN A 747 22.30 -18.20 -38.23
N ASP A 748 22.13 -17.30 -39.19
CA ASP A 748 21.92 -15.87 -38.99
C ASP A 748 20.57 -15.56 -38.32
N ILE A 749 20.47 -14.40 -37.67
CA ILE A 749 19.25 -13.95 -36.94
C ILE A 749 18.02 -13.89 -37.86
N VAL A 750 18.24 -13.75 -39.17
CA VAL A 750 17.23 -13.81 -40.23
C VAL A 750 16.52 -15.18 -40.29
N GLU A 751 17.22 -16.29 -40.07
CA GLU A 751 16.61 -17.63 -40.05
C GLU A 751 15.83 -17.88 -38.75
N ILE A 752 16.30 -17.34 -37.63
CA ILE A 752 15.59 -17.43 -36.34
C ILE A 752 14.28 -16.62 -36.41
N TRP A 753 14.31 -15.45 -37.05
CA TRP A 753 13.11 -14.67 -37.36
C TRP A 753 12.16 -15.43 -38.31
N GLN A 754 12.69 -16.19 -39.27
CA GLN A 754 11.87 -17.04 -40.15
C GLN A 754 11.24 -18.21 -39.39
N ASN A 755 11.93 -18.84 -38.44
CA ASN A 755 11.44 -20.01 -37.69
C ASN A 755 10.66 -19.68 -36.40
N ARG A 756 10.21 -18.43 -36.23
CA ARG A 756 9.46 -18.02 -35.03
C ARG A 756 8.07 -18.64 -34.95
N ILE A 757 7.63 -18.88 -33.73
CA ILE A 757 6.27 -19.27 -33.36
C ILE A 757 5.60 -18.03 -32.76
N SER A 758 4.42 -17.65 -33.25
CA SER A 758 3.63 -16.56 -32.69
C SER A 758 2.21 -17.01 -32.40
N ASN A 759 1.82 -16.89 -31.14
CA ASN A 759 0.48 -17.16 -30.66
C ASN A 759 -0.24 -15.83 -30.40
N THR A 760 -1.54 -15.79 -30.63
CA THR A 760 -2.40 -14.65 -30.35
C THR A 760 -3.76 -15.19 -29.91
N GLU A 761 -4.17 -14.83 -28.70
CA GLU A 761 -5.46 -15.24 -28.13
C GLU A 761 -6.28 -14.00 -27.79
N LEU A 762 -7.57 -14.04 -28.07
CA LEU A 762 -8.46 -12.89 -27.99
C LEU A 762 -9.85 -13.31 -27.49
N GLU A 763 -10.04 -13.23 -26.18
CA GLU A 763 -11.28 -13.56 -25.47
C GLU A 763 -12.18 -12.33 -25.29
N GLY A 764 -13.50 -12.51 -25.43
CA GLY A 764 -14.43 -11.42 -25.15
C GLY A 764 -15.86 -11.86 -24.88
N LYS A 765 -16.53 -11.08 -24.05
CA LYS A 765 -17.96 -11.21 -23.72
C LYS A 765 -18.69 -9.95 -24.17
N TYR A 766 -19.91 -10.07 -24.67
CA TYR A 766 -20.69 -8.92 -25.13
C TYR A 766 -22.16 -9.04 -24.71
N ASN A 767 -22.77 -7.91 -24.38
CA ASN A 767 -24.12 -7.83 -23.83
C ASN A 767 -24.89 -6.64 -24.42
N LEU A 768 -25.95 -6.95 -25.15
CA LEU A 768 -26.87 -6.01 -25.79
C LEU A 768 -28.24 -6.11 -25.11
N TYR A 769 -28.59 -5.08 -24.33
CA TYR A 769 -29.89 -4.98 -23.66
C TYR A 769 -30.79 -3.94 -24.31
N SER A 770 -32.07 -4.30 -24.49
CA SER A 770 -33.20 -3.44 -24.84
C SER A 770 -34.38 -3.82 -23.94
N ASN A 771 -35.41 -2.97 -23.84
CA ASN A 771 -36.47 -3.08 -22.81
C ASN A 771 -37.06 -4.48 -22.64
N ASN A 772 -37.26 -5.21 -23.75
CA ASN A 772 -37.87 -6.53 -23.77
C ASN A 772 -36.94 -7.64 -24.32
N SER A 773 -35.72 -7.31 -24.75
CA SER A 773 -34.77 -8.28 -25.33
C SER A 773 -33.35 -8.13 -24.80
N SER A 774 -32.69 -9.28 -24.62
CA SER A 774 -31.25 -9.38 -24.33
C SER A 774 -30.59 -10.30 -25.34
N LEU A 775 -29.53 -9.83 -25.99
CA LEU A 775 -28.57 -10.64 -26.71
C LEU A 775 -27.25 -10.64 -25.93
N SER A 776 -26.86 -11.81 -25.42
CA SER A 776 -25.62 -12.01 -24.66
C SER A 776 -24.79 -13.10 -25.32
N GLY A 777 -23.49 -12.90 -25.48
CA GLY A 777 -22.61 -13.93 -26.05
C GLY A 777 -21.16 -13.79 -25.64
N ASN A 778 -20.38 -14.82 -25.95
CA ASN A 778 -18.92 -14.78 -25.88
C ASN A 778 -18.31 -15.12 -27.26
N PHE A 779 -17.06 -14.68 -27.45
CA PHE A 779 -16.19 -15.13 -28.52
C PHE A 779 -14.81 -15.48 -27.97
N ASN A 780 -14.14 -16.41 -28.63
CA ASN A 780 -12.69 -16.62 -28.55
C ASN A 780 -12.16 -16.64 -29.99
N TYR A 781 -11.04 -15.95 -30.23
CA TYR A 781 -10.26 -16.06 -31.45
C TYR A 781 -8.83 -16.53 -31.13
N ASP A 782 -8.50 -17.74 -31.57
CA ASP A 782 -7.15 -18.31 -31.44
C ASP A 782 -6.39 -18.23 -32.76
N ARG A 783 -5.14 -17.78 -32.71
CA ARG A 783 -4.24 -17.85 -33.85
C ARG A 783 -2.83 -18.31 -33.50
N THR A 784 -2.39 -19.38 -34.16
CA THR A 784 -1.01 -19.88 -34.08
C THR A 784 -0.38 -19.84 -35.47
N LYS A 785 0.82 -19.25 -35.55
CA LYS A 785 1.67 -19.29 -36.75
C LYS A 785 3.01 -19.93 -36.40
N VAL A 786 3.46 -20.81 -37.27
CA VAL A 786 4.82 -21.34 -37.29
C VAL A 786 5.47 -20.85 -38.58
N ALA A 787 6.52 -20.05 -38.44
CA ALA A 787 7.10 -19.31 -39.55
C ALA A 787 6.07 -18.43 -40.28
N THR A 788 5.93 -18.59 -41.60
CA THR A 788 4.92 -17.93 -42.43
C THR A 788 3.61 -18.72 -42.53
N LYS A 789 3.58 -19.98 -42.09
CA LYS A 789 2.39 -20.84 -42.18
C LYS A 789 1.51 -20.65 -40.95
N VAL A 790 0.23 -20.36 -41.17
CA VAL A 790 -0.78 -20.42 -40.11
C VAL A 790 -1.11 -21.89 -39.85
N THR A 791 -1.03 -22.31 -38.60
CA THR A 791 -1.30 -23.70 -38.17
C THR A 791 -2.61 -23.82 -37.39
N GLN A 792 -3.11 -22.72 -36.82
CA GLN A 792 -4.45 -22.61 -36.23
C GLN A 792 -4.96 -21.18 -36.45
N ASP A 793 -6.21 -21.02 -36.89
CA ASP A 793 -6.87 -19.73 -37.14
C ASP A 793 -8.38 -19.91 -36.90
N ARG A 794 -8.77 -19.92 -35.62
CA ARG A 794 -10.06 -20.42 -35.14
C ARG A 794 -10.89 -19.28 -34.53
N LEU A 795 -12.16 -19.18 -34.91
CA LEU A 795 -13.13 -18.27 -34.32
C LEU A 795 -14.34 -19.05 -33.79
N GLU A 796 -14.60 -18.94 -32.50
CA GLU A 796 -15.79 -19.51 -31.86
C GLU A 796 -16.66 -18.40 -31.27
N SER A 797 -17.98 -18.50 -31.44
CA SER A 797 -18.94 -17.60 -30.79
C SER A 797 -20.19 -18.35 -30.35
N ASN A 798 -20.64 -18.09 -29.11
CA ASN A 798 -21.87 -18.64 -28.57
C ASN A 798 -22.79 -17.48 -28.18
N ASN A 799 -23.97 -17.42 -28.79
CA ASN A 799 -24.78 -16.21 -28.80
C ASN A 799 -26.22 -16.55 -28.41
N LYS A 800 -26.71 -15.97 -27.31
CA LYS A 800 -28.05 -16.25 -26.76
C LYS A 800 -28.93 -15.01 -26.86
N PHE A 801 -29.97 -15.10 -27.68
CA PHE A 801 -31.05 -14.14 -27.76
C PHE A 801 -32.23 -14.58 -26.88
N ASN A 802 -32.76 -13.65 -26.09
CA ASN A 802 -33.99 -13.85 -25.32
C ASN A 802 -34.88 -12.61 -25.48
N TYR A 803 -36.15 -12.81 -25.76
CA TYR A 803 -37.18 -11.77 -25.88
C TYR A 803 -38.42 -12.18 -25.07
N LYS A 804 -38.81 -11.33 -24.11
CA LYS A 804 -40.02 -11.54 -23.31
C LYS A 804 -41.11 -10.56 -23.72
N TYR A 805 -42.26 -11.10 -24.09
CA TYR A 805 -43.46 -10.34 -24.44
C TYR A 805 -44.61 -10.70 -23.51
N ASN A 806 -44.99 -9.80 -22.61
CA ASN A 806 -46.24 -9.94 -21.86
C ASN A 806 -47.39 -9.56 -22.80
N ALA A 807 -48.26 -10.51 -23.13
CA ALA A 807 -49.40 -10.26 -24.03
C ALA A 807 -50.54 -9.54 -23.29
N PHE A 808 -50.81 -9.94 -22.05
CA PHE A 808 -51.68 -9.24 -21.12
C PHE A 808 -51.45 -9.76 -19.68
N SER A 809 -51.78 -8.92 -18.70
CA SER A 809 -51.81 -9.25 -17.28
C SER A 809 -53.09 -8.70 -16.67
N TYR A 810 -53.83 -9.52 -15.93
CA TYR A 810 -55.12 -9.16 -15.35
C TYR A 810 -55.19 -9.59 -13.88
N ASN A 811 -55.39 -8.62 -12.99
CA ASN A 811 -55.36 -8.80 -11.54
C ASN A 811 -56.59 -8.11 -10.94
N ILE A 812 -57.49 -8.89 -10.32
CA ILE A 812 -58.67 -8.40 -9.61
C ILE A 812 -58.85 -9.22 -8.32
N ASN A 813 -58.70 -8.54 -7.18
CA ASN A 813 -58.91 -9.08 -5.83
C ASN A 813 -58.11 -10.38 -5.55
N ASP A 814 -58.76 -11.52 -5.72
CA ASP A 814 -58.30 -12.88 -5.43
C ASP A 814 -57.93 -13.67 -6.70
N PHE A 815 -57.94 -13.00 -7.87
CA PHE A 815 -57.73 -13.57 -9.20
C PHE A 815 -56.55 -12.89 -9.90
N ASN A 816 -55.53 -13.67 -10.25
CA ASN A 816 -54.42 -13.26 -11.10
C ASN A 816 -54.36 -14.15 -12.35
N LEU A 817 -54.27 -13.51 -13.52
CA LEU A 817 -54.05 -14.15 -14.81
C LEU A 817 -52.95 -13.40 -15.57
N ASP A 818 -51.78 -14.02 -15.68
CA ASP A 818 -50.63 -13.48 -16.42
C ASP A 818 -50.36 -14.33 -17.67
N ASN A 819 -50.30 -13.66 -18.83
CA ASN A 819 -49.98 -14.28 -20.11
C ASN A 819 -48.72 -13.64 -20.69
N TYR A 820 -47.66 -14.44 -20.84
CA TYR A 820 -46.42 -14.00 -21.46
C TYR A 820 -45.80 -15.06 -22.36
N ILE A 821 -45.13 -14.58 -23.40
CA ILE A 821 -44.41 -15.38 -24.39
C ILE A 821 -42.93 -15.11 -24.20
N ASN A 822 -42.18 -16.13 -23.80
CA ASN A 822 -40.73 -16.10 -23.81
C ASN A 822 -40.24 -16.73 -25.12
N PHE A 823 -39.51 -15.97 -25.91
CA PHE A 823 -38.82 -16.45 -27.11
C PHE A 823 -37.32 -16.50 -26.81
N THR A 824 -36.73 -17.69 -26.83
CA THR A 824 -35.28 -17.88 -26.68
C THR A 824 -34.73 -18.50 -27.96
N SER A 825 -33.60 -17.98 -28.44
CA SER A 825 -32.86 -18.59 -29.54
C SER A 825 -31.38 -18.59 -29.23
N ASN A 826 -30.74 -19.73 -29.43
CA ASN A 826 -29.31 -19.91 -29.28
C ASN A 826 -28.72 -20.05 -30.70
N PHE A 827 -27.69 -19.25 -30.99
CA PHE A 827 -26.96 -19.25 -32.26
C PHE A 827 -25.47 -19.44 -31.93
N ASN A 828 -24.98 -20.66 -32.08
CA ASN A 828 -23.57 -20.98 -31.85
C ASN A 828 -22.91 -21.20 -33.21
N HIS A 829 -21.84 -20.45 -33.48
CA HIS A 829 -21.13 -20.47 -34.75
C HIS A 829 -19.63 -20.65 -34.49
N LYS A 830 -19.09 -21.74 -35.03
CA LYS A 830 -17.67 -22.11 -34.99
C LYS A 830 -17.13 -22.15 -36.41
N LEU A 831 -16.06 -21.40 -36.64
CA LEU A 831 -15.41 -21.22 -37.94
C LEU A 831 -13.91 -21.50 -37.80
N ASP A 832 -13.41 -22.43 -38.60
CA ASP A 832 -11.98 -22.66 -38.82
C ASP A 832 -11.61 -22.02 -40.16
N LEU A 833 -10.66 -21.08 -40.14
CA LEU A 833 -10.27 -20.32 -41.33
C LEU A 833 -9.17 -21.00 -42.15
N ILE A 834 -8.77 -22.23 -41.78
CA ILE A 834 -7.77 -23.02 -42.51
C ILE A 834 -8.48 -24.04 -43.44
N GLU A 835 -8.22 -23.92 -44.75
CA GLU A 835 -8.84 -24.71 -45.83
C GLU A 835 -8.58 -26.24 -45.80
N GLN A 836 -7.93 -26.78 -44.74
CA GLN A 836 -7.49 -28.17 -44.65
C GLN A 836 -8.11 -28.98 -43.49
N SER A 837 -9.10 -28.44 -42.78
CA SER A 837 -9.86 -29.20 -41.76
C SER A 837 -11.27 -29.57 -42.24
N GLU A 838 -11.83 -30.65 -41.70
CA GLU A 838 -13.22 -31.08 -41.93
C GLU A 838 -14.28 -30.08 -41.41
N TYR A 839 -13.85 -29.01 -40.73
CA TYR A 839 -14.68 -27.99 -40.10
C TYR A 839 -14.65 -26.63 -40.83
N SER A 840 -13.98 -26.58 -41.99
CA SER A 840 -13.90 -25.40 -42.89
C SER A 840 -15.27 -24.89 -43.37
N PHE A 841 -16.30 -25.75 -43.40
CA PHE A 841 -17.71 -25.30 -43.45
C PHE A 841 -18.23 -25.08 -42.03
N GLY A 842 -18.19 -23.83 -41.57
CA GLY A 842 -18.48 -23.45 -40.18
C GLY A 842 -19.85 -23.93 -39.68
N LYS A 843 -19.84 -24.86 -38.73
CA LYS A 843 -21.06 -25.44 -38.15
C LYS A 843 -21.82 -24.37 -37.37
N THR A 844 -23.03 -24.07 -37.86
CA THR A 844 -23.93 -23.09 -37.28
C THR A 844 -25.09 -23.82 -36.62
N TYR A 845 -25.05 -23.94 -35.31
CA TYR A 845 -26.14 -24.53 -34.54
C TYR A 845 -27.13 -23.44 -34.17
N PHE A 846 -28.32 -23.53 -34.77
CA PHE A 846 -29.46 -22.68 -34.48
C PHE A 846 -30.53 -23.48 -33.75
N ASP A 847 -30.83 -23.04 -32.53
CA ASP A 847 -31.89 -23.57 -31.69
C ASP A 847 -32.90 -22.44 -31.43
N LEU A 848 -34.18 -22.75 -31.52
CA LEU A 848 -35.30 -21.83 -31.42
C LEU A 848 -36.38 -22.46 -30.55
N ASN A 849 -36.52 -21.92 -29.34
CA ASN A 849 -37.42 -22.38 -28.30
C ASN A 849 -38.44 -21.28 -27.99
N VAL A 850 -39.72 -21.57 -28.22
CA VAL A 850 -40.83 -20.64 -27.96
C VAL A 850 -41.69 -21.19 -26.84
N LYS A 851 -41.72 -20.48 -25.70
CA LYS A 851 -42.51 -20.82 -24.50
C LYS A 851 -43.60 -19.77 -24.25
N PRO A 852 -44.78 -19.88 -24.88
CA PRO A 852 -45.97 -19.17 -24.40
C PRO A 852 -46.48 -19.83 -23.13
N GLN A 853 -46.61 -19.04 -22.07
CA GLN A 853 -46.98 -19.49 -20.74
C GLN A 853 -48.22 -18.74 -20.25
N ILE A 854 -49.17 -19.49 -19.69
CA ILE A 854 -50.39 -18.95 -19.07
C ILE A 854 -50.39 -19.36 -17.60
N ASP A 855 -50.27 -18.36 -16.72
CA ASP A 855 -50.33 -18.52 -15.27
C ASP A 855 -51.72 -18.08 -14.77
N PHE A 856 -52.49 -19.02 -14.24
CA PHE A 856 -53.78 -18.79 -13.60
C PHE A 856 -53.67 -19.10 -12.10
N LYS A 857 -53.95 -18.10 -11.26
CA LYS A 857 -54.01 -18.27 -9.80
C LYS A 857 -55.30 -17.66 -9.25
N TYR A 858 -56.10 -18.49 -8.59
CA TYR A 858 -57.39 -18.08 -8.02
C TYR A 858 -57.52 -18.54 -6.56
N ASN A 859 -57.86 -17.60 -5.67
CA ASN A 859 -58.11 -17.87 -4.26
C ASN A 859 -59.57 -18.33 -4.10
N ILE A 860 -59.80 -19.62 -3.79
CA ILE A 860 -61.15 -20.19 -3.71
C ILE A 860 -61.79 -19.91 -2.34
N PHE A 861 -60.99 -19.76 -1.28
CA PHE A 861 -61.47 -19.51 0.07
C PHE A 861 -60.64 -18.44 0.80
N LYS A 862 -61.31 -17.63 1.63
CA LYS A 862 -60.69 -16.63 2.54
C LYS A 862 -59.65 -17.19 3.53
N ALA A 863 -59.48 -18.51 3.61
CA ALA A 863 -58.44 -19.17 4.39
C ALA A 863 -57.06 -19.21 3.69
N GLY A 864 -56.95 -18.74 2.45
CA GLY A 864 -55.69 -18.81 1.67
C GLY A 864 -55.55 -20.11 0.89
N THR A 865 -56.65 -20.58 0.30
CA THR A 865 -56.68 -21.75 -0.58
C THR A 865 -56.52 -21.31 -2.03
N TYR A 866 -55.33 -21.51 -2.60
CA TYR A 866 -55.07 -21.17 -3.99
C TYR A 866 -55.18 -22.40 -4.88
N LEU A 867 -56.00 -22.31 -5.94
CA LEU A 867 -55.86 -23.16 -7.11
C LEU A 867 -54.81 -22.52 -8.02
N ASN A 868 -53.78 -23.29 -8.38
CA ASN A 868 -52.72 -22.87 -9.28
C ASN A 868 -52.76 -23.75 -10.53
N PHE A 869 -53.07 -23.16 -11.67
CA PHE A 869 -53.09 -23.82 -12.96
C PHE A 869 -52.08 -23.12 -13.86
N ARG A 870 -51.06 -23.86 -14.31
CA ARG A 870 -50.07 -23.34 -15.25
C ARG A 870 -50.03 -24.24 -16.48
N LYS A 871 -50.16 -23.62 -17.65
CA LYS A 871 -50.06 -24.27 -18.95
C LYS A 871 -48.84 -23.71 -19.68
N VAL A 872 -47.86 -24.57 -19.96
CA VAL A 872 -46.60 -24.24 -20.64
C VAL A 872 -46.54 -25.05 -21.93
N PHE A 873 -46.78 -24.39 -23.05
CA PHE A 873 -46.43 -25.00 -24.33
C PHE A 873 -44.94 -24.78 -24.54
N GLU A 874 -44.19 -25.82 -24.91
CA GLU A 874 -42.79 -25.70 -25.30
C GLU A 874 -42.63 -26.22 -26.72
N ASN A 875 -42.22 -25.34 -27.63
CA ASN A 875 -41.96 -25.70 -29.01
C ASN A 875 -40.47 -25.51 -29.32
N ASN A 876 -39.77 -26.63 -29.50
CA ASN A 876 -38.34 -26.70 -29.80
C ASN A 876 -38.15 -27.02 -31.29
N LEU A 877 -37.93 -25.99 -32.10
CA LEU A 877 -37.72 -26.12 -33.54
C LEU A 877 -36.22 -26.24 -33.85
N THR A 878 -35.66 -27.42 -33.58
CA THR A 878 -34.28 -27.76 -33.95
C THR A 878 -34.22 -28.27 -35.40
N PRO A 879 -33.28 -27.81 -36.25
CA PRO A 879 -33.09 -28.35 -37.61
C PRO A 879 -32.55 -29.78 -37.68
N SER A 880 -32.66 -30.57 -36.60
CA SER A 880 -32.07 -31.90 -36.48
C SER A 880 -32.99 -32.91 -35.78
N ALA A 881 -33.68 -33.70 -36.61
CA ALA A 881 -34.12 -35.08 -36.36
C ALA A 881 -35.28 -35.38 -35.40
N THR A 882 -35.90 -34.43 -34.70
CA THR A 882 -37.12 -34.70 -33.89
C THR A 882 -38.20 -33.62 -34.04
N ASP A 883 -39.23 -33.89 -34.85
CA ASP A 883 -40.47 -33.09 -34.95
C ASP A 883 -41.42 -33.35 -33.76
N GLN A 884 -40.87 -33.34 -32.54
CA GLN A 884 -41.60 -33.64 -31.29
C GLN A 884 -41.90 -32.36 -30.52
N ILE A 885 -43.18 -31.95 -30.49
CA ILE A 885 -43.63 -30.81 -29.68
C ILE A 885 -44.07 -31.32 -28.31
N SER A 886 -43.33 -30.97 -27.27
CA SER A 886 -43.60 -31.34 -25.88
C SER A 886 -44.55 -30.34 -25.22
N TYR A 887 -45.75 -30.79 -24.84
CA TYR A 887 -46.75 -29.98 -24.17
C TYR A 887 -46.79 -30.29 -22.67
N GLY A 888 -46.50 -29.28 -21.82
CA GLY A 888 -46.54 -29.43 -20.36
C GLY A 888 -47.70 -28.67 -19.72
N ASP A 889 -48.46 -29.32 -18.86
CA ASP A 889 -49.25 -28.61 -17.84
C ASP A 889 -49.02 -29.14 -16.44
N PHE A 890 -49.27 -28.25 -15.48
CA PHE A 890 -49.49 -28.69 -14.12
C PHE A 890 -50.73 -28.04 -13.51
N ILE A 891 -51.42 -28.84 -12.71
CA ILE A 891 -52.54 -28.42 -11.90
C ILE A 891 -52.25 -28.78 -10.45
N GLY A 892 -52.41 -27.81 -9.57
CA GLY A 892 -52.15 -28.02 -8.15
C GLY A 892 -52.99 -27.11 -7.27
N TYR A 893 -53.05 -27.47 -6.00
CA TYR A 893 -53.64 -26.65 -4.96
C TYR A 893 -52.65 -26.47 -3.80
N ASP A 894 -52.80 -25.37 -3.07
CA ASP A 894 -52.13 -25.11 -1.80
C ASP A 894 -53.21 -24.84 -0.74
N LEU A 895 -53.40 -25.78 0.19
CA LEU A 895 -54.33 -25.70 1.32
C LEU A 895 -53.57 -25.33 2.59
N ASN A 896 -53.78 -24.10 3.06
CA ASN A 896 -53.32 -23.65 4.38
C ASN A 896 -54.52 -23.57 5.33
N ILE A 897 -54.44 -24.25 6.47
CA ILE A 897 -55.53 -24.41 7.44
C ILE A 897 -54.96 -24.21 8.87
N LEU A 898 -55.81 -23.79 9.82
CA LEU A 898 -55.44 -23.56 11.23
C LEU A 898 -54.28 -22.56 11.39
N ASN A 899 -54.40 -21.34 10.84
CA ASN A 899 -53.37 -20.29 10.91
C ASN A 899 -51.98 -20.76 10.43
N ASN A 900 -51.92 -21.48 9.30
CA ASN A 900 -50.72 -22.09 8.72
C ASN A 900 -50.11 -23.27 9.51
N ASN A 901 -50.80 -23.79 10.55
CA ASN A 901 -50.34 -24.97 11.29
C ASN A 901 -50.48 -26.26 10.48
N LEU A 902 -51.46 -26.36 9.56
CA LEU A 902 -51.52 -27.43 8.57
C LEU A 902 -51.38 -26.82 7.17
N LYS A 903 -50.40 -27.30 6.41
CA LYS A 903 -50.21 -27.02 4.99
C LYS A 903 -50.23 -28.32 4.21
N ASN A 904 -51.00 -28.38 3.15
CA ASN A 904 -51.02 -29.49 2.21
C ASN A 904 -51.04 -28.94 0.79
N SER A 905 -50.02 -29.27 0.00
CA SER A 905 -49.97 -28.93 -1.42
C SER A 905 -49.80 -30.19 -2.24
N ILE A 906 -50.64 -30.36 -3.26
CA ILE A 906 -50.51 -31.39 -4.28
C ILE A 906 -50.32 -30.70 -5.62
N LEU A 907 -49.38 -31.20 -6.40
CA LEU A 907 -49.02 -30.74 -7.73
C LEU A 907 -48.97 -31.96 -8.66
N LEU A 908 -49.85 -31.98 -9.65
CA LEU A 908 -49.91 -32.95 -10.74
C LEU A 908 -49.20 -32.33 -11.95
N GLU A 909 -48.07 -32.88 -12.35
CA GLU A 909 -47.29 -32.48 -13.53
C GLU A 909 -47.52 -33.51 -14.64
N ARG A 910 -47.86 -33.03 -15.85
CA ARG A 910 -48.18 -33.85 -17.02
C ARG A 910 -47.45 -33.31 -18.23
N ASN A 911 -46.63 -34.15 -18.87
CA ASN A 911 -46.05 -33.86 -20.17
C ASN A 911 -46.69 -34.78 -21.21
N PHE A 912 -46.99 -34.23 -22.37
CA PHE A 912 -47.57 -34.92 -23.51
C PHE A 912 -46.70 -34.70 -24.75
N LEU A 913 -46.60 -35.71 -25.60
CA LEU A 913 -45.94 -35.61 -26.91
C LEU A 913 -46.98 -35.45 -28.02
N TYR A 914 -46.83 -34.41 -28.84
CA TYR A 914 -47.70 -34.21 -30.00
C TYR A 914 -47.27 -35.10 -31.17
N LYS A 915 -48.14 -36.01 -31.62
CA LYS A 915 -47.95 -36.82 -32.83
C LYS A 915 -48.43 -36.07 -34.07
N ASN A 916 -47.49 -35.73 -34.94
CA ASN A 916 -47.75 -34.91 -36.13
C ASN A 916 -48.18 -35.73 -37.38
N GLU A 917 -48.02 -37.06 -37.36
CA GLU A 917 -48.13 -37.90 -38.56
C GLU A 917 -49.58 -38.20 -39.00
N ASP A 918 -50.52 -38.35 -38.06
CA ASP A 918 -51.86 -38.84 -38.37
C ASP A 918 -52.91 -37.72 -38.50
N LEU A 919 -53.05 -37.20 -39.72
CA LEU A 919 -53.95 -36.08 -40.04
C LEU A 919 -55.45 -36.41 -39.89
N HIS A 920 -55.83 -37.67 -39.70
CA HIS A 920 -57.23 -38.10 -39.60
C HIS A 920 -57.80 -38.12 -38.17
N LEU A 921 -56.95 -38.09 -37.13
CA LEU A 921 -57.37 -38.03 -35.72
C LEU A 921 -57.90 -36.64 -35.33
N SER A 922 -58.75 -36.52 -34.30
CA SER A 922 -59.19 -35.20 -33.84
C SER A 922 -58.01 -34.44 -33.20
N PHE A 923 -58.17 -33.14 -32.93
CA PHE A 923 -57.09 -32.34 -32.34
C PHE A 923 -56.70 -32.79 -30.93
N LEU A 924 -57.61 -33.44 -30.19
CA LEU A 924 -57.32 -33.95 -28.85
C LEU A 924 -56.57 -35.29 -28.90
N ASP A 925 -56.92 -36.16 -29.85
CA ASP A 925 -56.38 -37.52 -29.98
C ASP A 925 -54.98 -37.56 -30.65
N ARG A 926 -54.20 -36.47 -30.53
CA ARG A 926 -52.83 -36.32 -31.06
C ARG A 926 -51.81 -35.97 -29.98
N PHE A 927 -52.21 -36.00 -28.72
CA PHE A 927 -51.38 -35.66 -27.56
C PHE A 927 -51.33 -36.87 -26.62
N ASP A 928 -50.44 -37.82 -26.89
CA ASP A 928 -50.16 -38.94 -25.99
C ASP A 928 -49.51 -38.43 -24.70
N LEU A 929 -49.90 -38.97 -23.55
CA LEU A 929 -49.23 -38.70 -22.28
C LEU A 929 -47.85 -39.37 -22.26
N ASP A 930 -46.79 -38.57 -22.10
CA ASP A 930 -45.38 -39.02 -22.10
C ASP A 930 -44.86 -39.27 -20.68
N SER A 931 -45.18 -38.37 -19.75
CA SER A 931 -44.77 -38.52 -18.37
C SER A 931 -45.71 -37.83 -17.39
N LEU A 932 -45.92 -38.51 -16.25
CA LEU A 932 -46.86 -38.10 -15.21
C LEU A 932 -46.15 -38.16 -13.85
N ASN A 933 -46.08 -37.02 -13.15
CA ASN A 933 -45.50 -36.94 -11.81
C ASN A 933 -46.52 -36.33 -10.83
N ILE A 934 -46.62 -36.91 -9.63
CA ILE A 934 -47.39 -36.36 -8.51
C ILE A 934 -46.43 -35.97 -7.39
N ASN A 935 -46.24 -34.67 -7.26
CA ASN A 935 -45.51 -34.04 -6.17
C ASN A 935 -46.49 -33.67 -5.04
N THR A 936 -46.38 -34.34 -3.88
CA THR A 936 -47.14 -33.96 -2.68
C THR A 936 -46.22 -33.44 -1.58
N LYS A 937 -46.72 -32.48 -0.80
CA LYS A 937 -46.08 -32.01 0.42
C LYS A 937 -47.14 -31.71 1.48
N THR A 938 -47.04 -32.39 2.61
CA THR A 938 -47.81 -32.08 3.83
C THR A 938 -46.85 -31.59 4.91
N GLU A 939 -47.23 -30.53 5.63
CA GLU A 939 -46.47 -29.94 6.73
C GLU A 939 -47.43 -29.59 7.87
N LEU A 940 -47.23 -30.21 9.04
CA LEU A 940 -48.04 -30.06 10.24
C LEU A 940 -47.16 -29.52 11.38
N SER A 941 -47.52 -28.36 11.93
CA SER A 941 -46.83 -27.70 13.04
C SER A 941 -47.76 -27.61 14.26
N ILE A 942 -47.42 -28.26 15.36
CA ILE A 942 -48.22 -28.30 16.60
C ILE A 942 -47.26 -28.20 17.79
N LEU A 943 -47.52 -27.29 18.74
CA LEU A 943 -46.84 -27.24 20.06
C LEU A 943 -45.30 -27.39 20.00
N ASN A 944 -44.66 -26.64 19.09
CA ASN A 944 -43.21 -26.67 18.81
C ASN A 944 -42.64 -27.97 18.21
N THR A 945 -43.49 -28.87 17.72
CA THR A 945 -43.09 -29.88 16.73
C THR A 945 -43.47 -29.44 15.31
N ARG A 946 -42.72 -29.91 14.31
CA ARG A 946 -43.04 -29.81 12.89
C ARG A 946 -42.80 -31.16 12.23
N HIS A 947 -43.86 -31.74 11.70
CA HIS A 947 -43.85 -32.98 10.95
C HIS A 947 -44.09 -32.65 9.47
N ARG A 948 -43.22 -33.12 8.59
CA ARG A 948 -43.30 -32.91 7.13
C ARG A 948 -43.17 -34.24 6.41
N ILE A 949 -43.99 -34.43 5.39
CA ILE A 949 -43.91 -35.53 4.45
C ILE A 949 -43.91 -34.92 3.05
N LYS A 950 -42.89 -35.19 2.25
CA LYS A 950 -42.88 -34.95 0.80
C LYS A 950 -42.95 -36.32 0.11
N THR A 951 -43.77 -36.44 -0.93
CA THR A 951 -43.69 -37.57 -1.87
C THR A 951 -43.45 -37.03 -3.28
N ASP A 952 -42.63 -37.74 -4.04
CA ASP A 952 -42.35 -37.52 -5.45
C ASP A 952 -42.67 -38.84 -6.14
N THR A 953 -43.88 -38.96 -6.70
CA THR A 953 -44.37 -40.19 -7.32
C THR A 953 -44.31 -40.06 -8.83
N LYS A 954 -43.50 -40.90 -9.47
CA LYS A 954 -43.41 -41.04 -10.92
C LYS A 954 -44.29 -42.18 -11.40
N PHE A 955 -44.98 -41.94 -12.49
CA PHE A 955 -45.78 -42.94 -13.19
C PHE A 955 -45.16 -43.23 -14.55
N ASP A 956 -45.11 -44.51 -14.89
CA ASP A 956 -44.77 -45.01 -16.22
C ASP A 956 -46.04 -45.05 -17.06
N VAL A 957 -45.95 -44.67 -18.34
CA VAL A 957 -47.12 -44.51 -19.22
C VAL A 957 -46.88 -45.34 -20.48
N GLU A 958 -47.48 -46.52 -20.52
CA GLU A 958 -47.35 -47.43 -21.67
C GLU A 958 -48.34 -47.09 -22.78
N ASP A 959 -49.55 -46.66 -22.39
CA ASP A 959 -50.63 -46.11 -23.22
C ASP A 959 -51.46 -45.16 -22.34
N ASP A 960 -52.26 -44.25 -22.92
CA ASP A 960 -53.15 -43.34 -22.19
C ASP A 960 -54.16 -44.05 -21.25
N GLU A 961 -54.50 -45.32 -21.52
CA GLU A 961 -55.33 -46.16 -20.63
C GLU A 961 -54.52 -47.02 -19.62
N ASN A 962 -53.20 -47.15 -19.79
CA ASN A 962 -52.31 -48.01 -18.99
C ASN A 962 -51.20 -47.22 -18.28
N ILE A 963 -51.59 -46.47 -17.25
CA ILE A 963 -50.68 -45.71 -16.38
C ILE A 963 -50.29 -46.57 -15.17
N LYS A 964 -49.00 -46.87 -15.01
CA LYS A 964 -48.42 -47.67 -13.93
C LYS A 964 -47.61 -46.79 -12.97
N LEU A 965 -47.42 -47.25 -11.74
CA LEU A 965 -46.47 -46.60 -10.81
C LEU A 965 -45.04 -47.05 -11.18
N GLU A 966 -44.13 -46.10 -11.40
CA GLU A 966 -42.71 -46.38 -11.62
C GLU A 966 -42.00 -46.46 -10.26
N LYS A 967 -41.94 -45.31 -9.58
CA LYS A 967 -41.30 -45.15 -8.27
C LYS A 967 -41.94 -44.04 -7.43
N THR A 968 -41.82 -44.14 -6.11
CA THR A 968 -42.14 -43.06 -5.18
C THR A 968 -40.95 -42.79 -4.27
N SER A 969 -40.36 -41.60 -4.38
CA SER A 969 -39.38 -41.08 -3.42
C SER A 969 -40.15 -40.42 -2.26
N ILE A 970 -39.91 -40.85 -1.03
CA ILE A 970 -40.58 -40.35 0.18
C ILE A 970 -39.54 -39.73 1.10
N GLU A 971 -39.76 -38.46 1.46
CA GLU A 971 -38.95 -37.72 2.43
C GLU A 971 -39.83 -37.37 3.64
N ILE A 972 -39.54 -37.96 4.79
CA ILE A 972 -40.18 -37.67 6.08
C ILE A 972 -39.21 -36.82 6.90
N SER A 973 -39.68 -35.73 7.51
CA SER A 973 -38.90 -34.91 8.44
C SER A 973 -39.71 -34.59 9.69
N ASN A 974 -39.15 -34.91 10.85
CA ASN A 974 -39.77 -34.72 12.16
C ASN A 974 -38.86 -33.85 13.04
N SER A 975 -39.19 -32.58 13.16
CA SER A 975 -38.57 -31.64 14.11
C SER A 975 -39.36 -31.65 15.42
N ILE A 976 -38.71 -31.97 16.53
CA ILE A 976 -39.29 -32.02 17.89
C ILE A 976 -38.33 -31.28 18.84
N TYR A 977 -38.63 -30.02 19.16
CA TYR A 977 -37.80 -29.11 19.97
C TYR A 977 -36.34 -28.97 19.50
N SER A 978 -35.48 -29.87 19.99
CA SER A 978 -34.02 -29.92 19.82
C SER A 978 -33.57 -31.06 18.90
N TYR A 979 -34.50 -31.88 18.41
CA TYR A 979 -34.22 -33.05 17.60
C TYR A 979 -34.85 -32.88 16.21
N ASP A 980 -34.04 -32.92 15.16
CA ASP A 980 -34.51 -33.01 13.78
C ASP A 980 -34.13 -34.38 13.22
N HIS A 981 -35.13 -35.22 12.96
CA HIS A 981 -34.96 -36.50 12.27
C HIS A 981 -35.45 -36.35 10.83
N LYS A 982 -34.68 -36.82 9.85
CA LYS A 982 -35.09 -36.93 8.45
C LYS A 982 -34.79 -38.33 7.95
N THR A 983 -35.78 -38.96 7.33
CA THR A 983 -35.63 -40.19 6.56
C THR A 983 -36.00 -39.93 5.11
N LYS A 984 -35.17 -40.38 4.16
CA LYS A 984 -35.50 -40.45 2.74
C LYS A 984 -35.37 -41.89 2.26
N PHE A 985 -36.32 -42.34 1.46
CA PHE A 985 -36.31 -43.68 0.88
C PHE A 985 -37.14 -43.74 -0.41
N GLU A 986 -36.86 -44.72 -1.27
CA GLU A 986 -37.56 -44.89 -2.53
C GLU A 986 -38.24 -46.25 -2.60
N ILE A 987 -39.50 -46.27 -3.05
CA ILE A 987 -40.26 -47.47 -3.36
C ILE A 987 -40.27 -47.60 -4.88
N LYS A 988 -39.66 -48.67 -5.43
CA LYS A 988 -39.85 -49.08 -6.83
C LYS A 988 -41.09 -49.96 -6.89
N HIS A 989 -42.05 -49.64 -7.78
CA HIS A 989 -43.36 -50.32 -7.84
C HIS A 989 -43.49 -51.34 -8.97
N GLN A 990 -42.53 -51.39 -9.89
CA GLN A 990 -42.51 -52.32 -11.02
C GLN A 990 -42.00 -53.73 -10.66
N GLU A 991 -41.36 -53.87 -9.49
CA GLU A 991 -41.00 -55.15 -8.87
C GLU A 991 -41.91 -55.42 -7.64
N GLU A 992 -41.71 -56.55 -6.95
CA GLU A 992 -42.24 -56.68 -5.58
C GLU A 992 -41.77 -55.47 -4.75
N PRO A 993 -42.69 -54.64 -4.18
CA PRO A 993 -42.34 -53.32 -3.68
C PRO A 993 -41.37 -53.40 -2.50
N LYS A 994 -40.10 -53.13 -2.79
CA LYS A 994 -38.97 -53.22 -1.87
C LYS A 994 -38.35 -51.85 -1.71
N ILE A 995 -38.10 -51.49 -0.45
CA ILE A 995 -37.28 -50.36 -0.08
C ILE A 995 -35.87 -50.92 0.11
N GLU A 996 -34.92 -50.47 -0.71
CA GLU A 996 -33.54 -50.97 -0.67
C GLU A 996 -32.83 -50.52 0.62
N TYR A 997 -32.88 -49.21 0.89
CA TYR A 997 -32.36 -48.56 2.09
C TYR A 997 -33.17 -47.32 2.47
N LEU A 998 -32.96 -46.89 3.71
CA LEU A 998 -33.41 -45.62 4.28
C LEU A 998 -32.18 -44.74 4.50
N GLU A 999 -32.06 -43.61 3.80
CA GLU A 999 -31.13 -42.53 4.15
C GLU A 999 -31.65 -41.85 5.41
N ASN A 1000 -30.89 -41.80 6.50
CA ASN A 1000 -31.31 -41.14 7.74
C ASN A 1000 -30.32 -40.05 8.17
N THR A 1001 -30.86 -38.88 8.50
CA THR A 1001 -30.15 -37.76 9.14
C THR A 1001 -30.79 -37.51 10.50
N GLU A 1002 -30.04 -37.71 11.58
CA GLU A 1002 -30.43 -37.32 12.94
C GLU A 1002 -29.60 -36.13 13.41
N THR A 1003 -30.25 -35.02 13.76
CA THR A 1003 -29.58 -33.81 14.26
C THR A 1003 -30.09 -33.43 15.65
N PHE A 1004 -29.20 -33.41 16.62
CA PHE A 1004 -29.47 -33.03 18.01
C PHE A 1004 -28.84 -31.66 18.32
N LYS A 1005 -29.67 -30.67 18.69
CA LYS A 1005 -29.31 -29.27 18.94
C LYS A 1005 -29.64 -28.85 20.37
N PHE A 1006 -28.65 -28.81 21.26
CA PHE A 1006 -28.88 -28.49 22.67
C PHE A 1006 -28.07 -27.25 23.10
N SER A 1007 -28.76 -26.13 23.34
CA SER A 1007 -28.14 -24.81 23.50
C SER A 1007 -27.27 -24.47 22.26
N ARG A 1008 -25.97 -24.23 22.41
CA ARG A 1008 -25.02 -24.00 21.31
C ARG A 1008 -24.48 -25.29 20.67
N ASN A 1009 -24.73 -26.45 21.27
CA ASN A 1009 -24.20 -27.73 20.80
C ASN A 1009 -25.01 -28.26 19.61
N LYS A 1010 -24.33 -28.88 18.64
CA LYS A 1010 -24.95 -29.63 17.55
C LYS A 1010 -24.23 -30.97 17.36
N ILE A 1011 -24.97 -32.07 17.32
CA ILE A 1011 -24.56 -33.33 16.70
C ILE A 1011 -25.41 -33.52 15.45
N GLN A 1012 -24.81 -33.96 14.35
CA GLN A 1012 -25.51 -34.53 13.19
C GLN A 1012 -24.92 -35.91 12.91
N ILE A 1013 -25.77 -36.91 12.72
CA ILE A 1013 -25.41 -38.29 12.40
C ILE A 1013 -26.17 -38.65 11.12
N ASP A 1014 -25.43 -38.97 10.07
CA ASP A 1014 -25.96 -39.43 8.78
C ASP A 1014 -25.61 -40.91 8.59
N TYR A 1015 -26.62 -41.75 8.34
CA TYR A 1015 -26.46 -43.21 8.23
C TYR A 1015 -27.51 -43.86 7.31
N ASP A 1016 -27.09 -44.91 6.59
CA ASP A 1016 -27.96 -45.68 5.69
C ASP A 1016 -28.42 -47.00 6.34
N TYR A 1017 -29.72 -47.28 6.30
CA TYR A 1017 -30.33 -48.47 6.91
C TYR A 1017 -31.03 -49.37 5.88
N PHE A 1018 -30.49 -50.57 5.67
CA PHE A 1018 -30.98 -51.53 4.66
C PHE A 1018 -32.05 -52.46 5.24
N LEU A 1019 -33.17 -52.58 4.54
CA LEU A 1019 -34.37 -53.28 5.05
C LEU A 1019 -34.42 -54.79 4.72
N SER A 1020 -33.49 -55.30 3.89
CA SER A 1020 -33.55 -56.69 3.42
C SER A 1020 -32.96 -57.70 4.41
N LYS A 1021 -33.64 -58.84 4.58
CA LYS A 1021 -33.37 -59.82 5.64
C LYS A 1021 -32.11 -60.66 5.44
N SER A 1022 -31.50 -60.60 4.25
CA SER A 1022 -30.25 -61.28 3.89
C SER A 1022 -29.00 -60.47 4.29
N LEU A 1023 -29.08 -59.14 4.33
CA LEU A 1023 -27.94 -58.25 4.61
C LEU A 1023 -27.74 -57.93 6.09
N TRP A 1024 -28.63 -58.36 6.99
CA TRP A 1024 -28.54 -58.08 8.43
C TRP A 1024 -27.33 -58.70 9.16
N LYS A 1025 -26.51 -59.52 8.48
CA LYS A 1025 -25.20 -59.98 8.98
C LYS A 1025 -24.03 -59.10 8.54
N GLU A 1026 -24.25 -58.18 7.60
CA GLU A 1026 -23.19 -57.47 6.89
C GLU A 1026 -23.50 -55.99 6.67
N LYS A 1027 -23.03 -55.20 7.66
CA LYS A 1027 -22.49 -53.83 7.54
C LYS A 1027 -23.48 -52.67 7.37
N ILE A 1028 -23.19 -51.59 8.08
CA ILE A 1028 -23.64 -50.24 7.73
C ILE A 1028 -22.53 -49.69 6.80
N PRO A 1029 -22.83 -49.22 5.58
CA PRO A 1029 -21.78 -48.90 4.61
C PRO A 1029 -21.09 -47.56 4.91
N LYS A 1030 -21.84 -46.59 5.46
CA LYS A 1030 -21.35 -45.29 5.89
C LYS A 1030 -22.05 -44.84 7.17
N ILE A 1031 -21.28 -44.32 8.12
CA ILE A 1031 -21.76 -43.47 9.21
C ILE A 1031 -20.89 -42.21 9.19
N GLU A 1032 -21.53 -41.04 9.14
CA GLU A 1032 -20.85 -39.76 9.27
C GLU A 1032 -21.45 -38.99 10.45
N ALA A 1033 -20.65 -38.76 11.50
CA ALA A 1033 -21.09 -38.07 12.71
C ALA A 1033 -20.28 -36.78 12.91
N ASN A 1034 -20.92 -35.64 12.63
CA ASN A 1034 -20.33 -34.31 12.71
C ASN A 1034 -20.82 -33.58 13.98
N TYR A 1035 -19.91 -33.22 14.88
CA TYR A 1035 -20.25 -32.64 16.19
C TYR A 1035 -19.52 -31.33 16.50
N ASN A 1036 -20.24 -30.43 17.16
CA ASN A 1036 -19.75 -29.19 17.75
C ASN A 1036 -20.29 -29.11 19.18
N PHE A 1037 -19.41 -29.26 20.16
CA PHE A 1037 -19.73 -29.14 21.58
C PHE A 1037 -19.13 -27.87 22.17
N TYR A 1038 -19.85 -27.26 23.11
CA TYR A 1038 -19.43 -26.09 23.86
C TYR A 1038 -19.53 -26.37 25.37
N PHE A 1039 -18.39 -26.39 26.05
CA PHE A 1039 -18.29 -26.65 27.49
C PHE A 1039 -17.43 -25.57 28.15
N ASN A 1040 -17.99 -24.85 29.13
CA ASN A 1040 -17.34 -23.69 29.76
C ASN A 1040 -16.75 -22.70 28.74
N ASN A 1041 -17.50 -22.40 27.67
CA ASN A 1041 -17.12 -21.63 26.47
C ASN A 1041 -15.99 -22.21 25.60
N ASN A 1042 -15.28 -23.25 26.02
CA ASN A 1042 -14.39 -24.01 25.14
C ASN A 1042 -15.22 -24.70 24.06
N LYS A 1043 -14.67 -24.83 22.84
CA LYS A 1043 -15.29 -25.48 21.69
C LYS A 1043 -14.51 -26.76 21.36
N LEU A 1044 -15.21 -27.88 21.30
CA LEU A 1044 -14.73 -29.11 20.65
C LEU A 1044 -15.49 -29.28 19.35
N ASN A 1045 -14.81 -29.25 18.21
CA ASN A 1045 -15.39 -29.64 16.93
C ASN A 1045 -14.68 -30.87 16.38
N GLY A 1046 -15.45 -31.80 15.82
CA GLY A 1046 -14.88 -32.98 15.23
C GLY A 1046 -15.82 -33.72 14.31
N SER A 1047 -15.22 -34.63 13.56
CA SER A 1047 -15.85 -35.56 12.64
C SER A 1047 -15.53 -36.99 13.09
N LEU A 1048 -16.47 -37.90 12.85
CA LEU A 1048 -16.24 -39.34 12.86
C LEU A 1048 -16.79 -39.86 11.53
N LEU A 1049 -15.90 -40.36 10.67
CA LEU A 1049 -16.26 -41.09 9.47
C LEU A 1049 -15.97 -42.57 9.70
N ILE A 1050 -16.98 -43.39 9.44
CA ILE A 1050 -16.86 -44.83 9.31
C ILE A 1050 -17.36 -45.17 7.91
N ASN A 1051 -16.48 -45.64 7.05
CA ASN A 1051 -16.81 -46.04 5.69
C ASN A 1051 -16.19 -47.41 5.37
N ASP A 1052 -16.34 -47.84 4.11
CA ASP A 1052 -15.76 -49.07 3.56
C ASP A 1052 -16.03 -50.28 4.44
N GLN A 1053 -17.30 -50.44 4.84
CA GLN A 1053 -17.75 -51.61 5.61
C GLN A 1053 -17.11 -51.74 7.01
N TYR A 1054 -16.85 -50.61 7.67
CA TYR A 1054 -16.04 -50.44 8.89
C TYR A 1054 -14.52 -50.57 8.69
N ASN A 1055 -14.01 -50.90 7.49
CA ASN A 1055 -12.58 -51.07 7.28
C ASN A 1055 -11.79 -49.77 7.39
N HIS A 1056 -12.42 -48.62 7.15
CA HIS A 1056 -11.82 -47.31 7.36
C HIS A 1056 -12.58 -46.55 8.46
N ILE A 1057 -11.86 -46.22 9.54
CA ILE A 1057 -12.36 -45.41 10.65
C ILE A 1057 -11.44 -44.20 10.77
N LYS A 1058 -12.01 -43.00 10.58
CA LYS A 1058 -11.30 -41.73 10.73
C LYS A 1058 -12.00 -40.83 11.74
N THR A 1059 -11.24 -40.24 12.66
CA THR A 1059 -11.73 -39.17 13.52
C THR A 1059 -10.77 -37.99 13.54
N GLU A 1060 -11.32 -36.79 13.39
CA GLU A 1060 -10.60 -35.52 13.51
C GLU A 1060 -11.22 -34.78 14.70
N ASN A 1061 -10.41 -34.40 15.69
CA ASN A 1061 -10.89 -33.78 16.94
C ASN A 1061 -10.09 -32.51 17.27
N LYS A 1062 -10.68 -31.33 17.01
CA LYS A 1062 -10.08 -30.02 17.32
C LYS A 1062 -10.68 -29.42 18.59
N PHE A 1063 -9.87 -29.28 19.63
CA PHE A 1063 -10.22 -28.67 20.91
C PHE A 1063 -9.64 -27.25 21.01
N ILE A 1064 -10.54 -26.28 21.22
CA ILE A 1064 -10.24 -24.84 21.26
C ILE A 1064 -10.72 -24.30 22.61
N GLN A 1065 -9.79 -23.89 23.48
CA GLN A 1065 -10.10 -23.32 24.79
C GLN A 1065 -10.39 -21.81 24.70
N GLN A 1066 -11.39 -21.31 25.44
CA GLN A 1066 -11.67 -19.87 25.50
C GLN A 1066 -10.45 -19.12 26.08
N ASN A 1067 -10.04 -18.06 25.39
CA ASN A 1067 -8.85 -17.24 25.68
C ASN A 1067 -7.51 -18.01 25.60
N SER A 1068 -7.49 -19.23 25.06
CA SER A 1068 -6.23 -19.87 24.65
C SER A 1068 -5.83 -19.36 23.28
N GLN A 1069 -4.55 -19.04 23.11
CA GLN A 1069 -3.94 -18.88 21.79
C GLN A 1069 -3.76 -20.24 21.09
N PHE A 1070 -3.57 -21.32 21.85
CA PHE A 1070 -3.35 -22.66 21.31
C PHE A 1070 -4.65 -23.47 21.18
N PHE A 1071 -4.77 -24.23 20.10
CA PHE A 1071 -5.68 -25.36 19.98
C PHE A 1071 -4.90 -26.69 19.98
N VAL A 1072 -5.62 -27.78 20.23
CA VAL A 1072 -5.10 -29.15 20.13
C VAL A 1072 -5.96 -29.91 19.13
N GLU A 1073 -5.33 -30.56 18.17
CA GLU A 1073 -5.97 -31.38 17.15
C GLU A 1073 -5.47 -32.82 17.28
N LEU A 1074 -6.42 -33.75 17.27
CA LEU A 1074 -6.20 -35.18 17.48
C LEU A 1074 -6.80 -35.94 16.29
N ASP A 1075 -5.94 -36.46 15.44
CA ASP A 1075 -6.32 -37.26 14.28
C ASP A 1075 -6.05 -38.74 14.57
N LEU A 1076 -7.04 -39.58 14.29
CA LEU A 1076 -6.91 -41.02 14.25
C LEU A 1076 -7.40 -41.52 12.90
N GLU A 1077 -6.56 -42.26 12.19
CA GLU A 1077 -6.93 -42.94 10.95
C GLU A 1077 -6.55 -44.42 11.09
N HIS A 1078 -7.53 -45.31 10.96
CA HIS A 1078 -7.33 -46.74 11.13
C HIS A 1078 -7.92 -47.54 9.97
N TYR A 1079 -7.06 -48.33 9.34
CA TYR A 1079 -7.40 -49.30 8.31
C TYR A 1079 -7.40 -50.70 8.92
N ILE A 1080 -8.58 -51.33 9.04
CA ILE A 1080 -8.72 -52.64 9.72
C ILE A 1080 -8.08 -53.77 8.92
N GLU A 1081 -8.24 -53.79 7.58
CA GLU A 1081 -7.67 -54.84 6.72
C GLU A 1081 -6.14 -54.76 6.61
N GLU A 1082 -5.61 -53.55 6.41
CA GLU A 1082 -4.15 -53.31 6.38
C GLU A 1082 -3.50 -53.40 7.78
N LYS A 1083 -4.32 -53.36 8.84
CA LYS A 1083 -3.92 -53.24 10.25
C LYS A 1083 -3.03 -52.03 10.52
N GLU A 1084 -3.18 -50.98 9.73
CA GLU A 1084 -2.46 -49.73 9.89
C GLU A 1084 -3.24 -48.80 10.81
N THR A 1085 -2.56 -48.19 11.78
CA THR A 1085 -3.09 -47.12 12.61
C THR A 1085 -2.14 -45.94 12.56
N LYS A 1086 -2.62 -44.79 12.07
CA LYS A 1086 -1.96 -43.51 12.21
C LYS A 1086 -2.62 -42.75 13.35
N SER A 1087 -1.81 -42.24 14.27
CA SER A 1087 -2.27 -41.31 15.31
C SER A 1087 -1.41 -40.05 15.27
N SER A 1088 -2.07 -38.91 15.08
CA SER A 1088 -1.46 -37.58 14.99
C SER A 1088 -1.99 -36.72 16.13
N ILE A 1089 -1.08 -36.12 16.89
CA ILE A 1089 -1.40 -35.00 17.78
C ILE A 1089 -0.69 -33.76 17.26
N GLN A 1090 -1.45 -32.69 17.04
CA GLN A 1090 -0.97 -31.38 16.65
C GLN A 1090 -1.39 -30.37 17.71
N ILE A 1091 -0.43 -29.61 18.21
CA ILE A 1091 -0.66 -28.51 19.16
C ILE A 1091 -0.16 -27.25 18.46
N GLU A 1092 -1.00 -26.25 18.31
CA GLU A 1092 -0.73 -25.14 17.38
C GLU A 1092 -1.39 -23.84 17.85
N ASN A 1093 -0.68 -22.73 17.68
CA ASN A 1093 -1.17 -21.39 17.97
C ASN A 1093 -2.11 -20.89 16.84
N SER A 1094 -3.11 -20.10 17.22
CA SER A 1094 -4.00 -19.29 16.37
C SER A 1094 -3.32 -18.36 15.35
N ASP A 1095 -2.01 -18.14 15.45
CA ASP A 1095 -1.16 -17.40 14.51
C ASP A 1095 -0.18 -18.30 13.73
N GLU A 1096 -0.28 -19.62 13.87
CA GLU A 1096 0.55 -20.67 13.24
C GLU A 1096 2.07 -20.55 13.53
N SER A 1097 2.50 -19.60 14.38
CA SER A 1097 3.94 -19.32 14.64
C SER A 1097 4.59 -20.32 15.60
N GLU A 1098 3.80 -20.99 16.45
CA GLU A 1098 4.23 -22.07 17.33
C GLU A 1098 3.37 -23.30 17.09
N PHE A 1099 3.99 -24.39 16.63
CA PHE A 1099 3.32 -25.69 16.52
C PHE A 1099 4.24 -26.88 16.83
N GLY A 1100 3.63 -27.96 17.32
CA GLY A 1100 4.26 -29.27 17.46
C GLY A 1100 3.34 -30.34 16.90
N LYS A 1101 3.76 -30.99 15.81
CA LYS A 1101 3.07 -32.12 15.19
C LYS A 1101 3.84 -33.42 15.44
N PHE A 1102 3.14 -34.38 16.02
CA PHE A 1102 3.68 -35.68 16.41
C PHE A 1102 2.75 -36.77 15.87
N GLY A 1103 3.15 -37.36 14.75
CA GLY A 1103 2.49 -38.46 14.08
C GLY A 1103 3.22 -39.78 14.31
N ILE A 1104 2.54 -40.77 14.87
CA ILE A 1104 3.01 -42.16 14.92
C ILE A 1104 2.21 -42.98 13.91
N LYS A 1105 2.92 -43.77 13.11
CA LYS A 1105 2.37 -44.84 12.29
C LYS A 1105 2.72 -46.18 12.94
N TYR A 1106 1.71 -46.94 13.31
CA TYR A 1106 1.83 -48.31 13.82
C TYR A 1106 1.37 -49.30 12.74
N ASN A 1107 2.24 -50.22 12.37
CA ASN A 1107 1.93 -51.29 11.42
C ASN A 1107 1.62 -52.58 12.18
N GLY A 1108 0.35 -53.00 12.22
CA GLY A 1108 -0.09 -54.21 12.92
C GLY A 1108 0.29 -55.55 12.25
N ILE A 1109 0.99 -55.51 11.10
CA ILE A 1109 1.54 -56.70 10.42
C ILE A 1109 2.99 -56.93 10.89
N THR A 1110 3.85 -55.90 10.82
CA THR A 1110 5.26 -56.01 11.27
C THR A 1110 5.43 -55.79 12.78
N LYS A 1111 4.48 -55.08 13.41
CA LYS A 1111 4.45 -54.59 14.79
C LYS A 1111 5.41 -53.43 15.09
N ASP A 1112 5.89 -52.76 14.04
CA ASP A 1112 6.77 -51.60 14.19
C ASP A 1112 5.97 -50.31 14.47
N PHE A 1113 6.64 -49.41 15.19
CA PHE A 1113 6.25 -48.01 15.33
C PHE A 1113 7.25 -47.16 14.54
N SER A 1114 6.79 -46.46 13.51
CA SER A 1114 7.55 -45.42 12.83
C SER A 1114 6.98 -44.04 13.17
N PHE A 1115 7.85 -43.02 13.11
CA PHE A 1115 7.36 -41.65 13.02
C PHE A 1115 6.79 -41.43 11.63
N ASP A 1116 5.52 -41.00 11.58
CA ASP A 1116 4.84 -40.55 10.37
C ASP A 1116 5.23 -39.08 10.10
N VAL A 1117 5.21 -38.28 11.16
CA VAL A 1117 5.77 -36.92 11.24
C VAL A 1117 6.35 -36.69 12.64
N PHE A 1118 7.54 -36.12 12.74
CA PHE A 1118 8.02 -35.48 13.97
C PHE A 1118 8.50 -34.07 13.60
N GLU A 1119 7.74 -33.06 14.01
CA GLU A 1119 8.00 -31.67 13.66
C GLU A 1119 7.65 -30.78 14.85
N ILE A 1120 8.64 -30.00 15.34
CA ILE A 1120 8.48 -29.12 16.51
C ILE A 1120 9.00 -27.74 16.14
N GLN A 1121 8.11 -26.90 15.62
CA GLN A 1121 8.32 -25.46 15.52
C GLN A 1121 7.95 -24.81 16.85
N LYS A 1122 8.84 -24.98 17.84
CA LYS A 1122 8.68 -24.30 19.13
C LYS A 1122 9.50 -23.01 19.15
N LYS A 1123 8.82 -21.87 19.29
CA LYS A 1123 9.38 -20.54 19.55
C LYS A 1123 9.88 -20.47 21.00
N ILE A 1124 10.81 -21.37 21.37
CA ILE A 1124 11.71 -21.10 22.50
C ILE A 1124 12.42 -19.81 22.11
N VAL A 1125 12.19 -18.73 22.87
CA VAL A 1125 12.39 -17.30 22.48
C VAL A 1125 13.85 -16.91 22.16
N CYS A 1126 14.72 -17.91 22.02
CA CYS A 1126 16.17 -17.81 21.96
C CYS A 1126 16.79 -18.78 20.91
N TRP A 1127 16.09 -19.83 20.44
CA TRP A 1127 16.62 -20.87 19.54
C TRP A 1127 15.52 -21.44 18.62
N THR A 1128 15.75 -21.54 17.31
CA THR A 1128 14.89 -22.32 16.38
C THR A 1128 15.51 -23.70 16.11
N LEU A 1129 14.96 -24.74 16.73
CA LEU A 1129 15.45 -26.12 16.59
C LEU A 1129 14.64 -26.91 15.55
N ASN A 1130 14.94 -26.73 14.26
CA ASN A 1130 14.20 -27.38 13.18
C ASN A 1130 14.70 -28.83 12.93
N LEU A 1131 14.12 -29.79 13.66
CA LEU A 1131 14.37 -31.22 13.48
C LEU A 1131 13.27 -31.82 12.59
N LYS A 1132 13.64 -32.20 11.36
CA LYS A 1132 12.79 -33.00 10.45
C LYS A 1132 13.47 -34.33 10.16
N ALA A 1133 12.77 -35.43 10.39
CA ALA A 1133 13.22 -36.78 10.11
C ALA A 1133 12.24 -37.47 9.15
N TYR A 1134 12.75 -37.95 8.02
CA TYR A 1134 11.97 -38.66 7.00
C TYR A 1134 12.29 -40.16 7.01
N SER A 1135 11.30 -40.98 6.64
CA SER A 1135 11.42 -42.44 6.49
C SER A 1135 11.42 -42.85 5.01
N PRO A 1136 12.51 -43.44 4.48
CA PRO A 1136 12.59 -43.84 3.08
C PRO A 1136 11.93 -45.20 2.82
N ASN A 1137 10.76 -45.21 2.17
CA ASN A 1137 10.15 -46.44 1.67
C ASN A 1137 10.77 -46.82 0.31
N ASN A 1138 11.55 -47.92 0.24
CA ASN A 1138 10.97 -49.25 -0.01
C ASN A 1138 12.04 -50.38 -0.09
N THR A 1139 11.66 -51.59 0.33
CA THR A 1139 12.31 -52.90 0.09
C THR A 1139 13.77 -53.16 0.58
N ASN A 1140 13.92 -54.31 1.25
CA ASN A 1140 15.13 -55.16 1.34
C ASN A 1140 16.28 -54.78 2.29
N ASP A 1141 16.00 -54.53 3.57
CA ASP A 1141 16.72 -55.20 4.66
C ASP A 1141 15.87 -55.22 5.96
N PRO A 1142 16.10 -56.14 6.92
CA PRO A 1142 15.20 -56.33 8.07
C PRO A 1142 15.53 -55.40 9.24
N ALA A 1143 14.54 -54.61 9.70
CA ALA A 1143 14.62 -53.84 10.93
C ALA A 1143 14.19 -54.67 12.15
N LEU A 1144 15.01 -54.66 13.22
CA LEU A 1144 14.75 -55.16 14.59
C LEU A 1144 15.95 -54.69 15.45
N THR A 1145 15.89 -54.23 16.72
CA THR A 1145 14.75 -53.90 17.60
C THR A 1145 15.24 -52.99 18.75
N LEU A 1146 14.35 -52.13 19.29
CA LEU A 1146 14.31 -51.58 20.67
C LEU A 1146 15.60 -51.09 21.38
N LEU A 1147 15.61 -49.77 21.66
CA LEU A 1147 16.33 -49.05 22.74
C LEU A 1147 17.88 -49.03 22.75
N PRO A 1148 18.52 -47.85 22.93
CA PRO A 1148 18.13 -46.53 22.48
C PRO A 1148 19.27 -45.88 21.68
N ASN A 1149 19.44 -46.27 20.41
CA ASN A 1149 20.39 -45.64 19.49
C ASN A 1149 19.63 -44.92 18.36
N PHE A 1150 19.59 -43.60 18.41
CA PHE A 1150 18.97 -42.77 17.38
C PHE A 1150 19.88 -42.69 16.15
N LYS A 1151 19.46 -43.30 15.03
CA LYS A 1151 19.98 -42.91 13.71
C LYS A 1151 19.20 -41.70 13.23
N VAL A 1152 19.80 -40.52 13.35
CA VAL A 1152 19.29 -39.28 12.76
C VAL A 1152 19.61 -39.32 11.27
N SER A 1153 18.59 -39.44 10.41
CA SER A 1153 18.74 -39.46 8.95
C SER A 1153 19.15 -38.10 8.36
N GLY A 1154 18.74 -37.01 9.02
CA GLY A 1154 19.21 -35.65 8.75
C GLY A 1154 18.88 -34.69 9.88
N PHE A 1155 19.59 -33.57 9.94
CA PHE A 1155 19.30 -32.42 10.81
C PHE A 1155 19.77 -31.12 10.16
N SER A 1156 19.14 -29.99 10.46
CA SER A 1156 19.58 -28.67 9.97
C SER A 1156 19.66 -27.67 11.12
N PHE A 1157 20.87 -27.19 11.42
CA PHE A 1157 21.09 -26.08 12.32
C PHE A 1157 21.33 -24.81 11.50
N THR A 1158 20.29 -23.98 11.41
CA THR A 1158 20.38 -22.69 10.69
C THR A 1158 20.49 -21.57 11.71
N PHE A 1159 21.60 -20.83 11.67
CA PHE A 1159 21.90 -19.76 12.62
C PHE A 1159 21.42 -18.42 12.07
N PHE A 1160 20.21 -18.05 12.47
CA PHE A 1160 19.59 -16.75 12.23
C PHE A 1160 19.41 -15.99 13.56
N ILE A 1161 19.41 -14.66 13.50
CA ILE A 1161 18.87 -13.78 14.55
C ILE A 1161 18.02 -12.71 13.85
N ASN A 1162 16.76 -12.99 13.50
CA ASN A 1162 16.01 -12.07 12.63
C ASN A 1162 14.47 -12.12 12.64
N TYR A 1163 13.85 -13.28 12.89
CA TYR A 1163 12.54 -13.54 12.27
C TYR A 1163 11.30 -13.02 13.03
N ILE A 1164 10.44 -12.36 12.26
CA ILE A 1164 9.00 -12.18 12.43
C ILE A 1164 8.39 -12.47 11.04
N PRO A 1165 7.31 -13.25 10.90
CA PRO A 1165 6.79 -13.68 9.60
C PRO A 1165 5.81 -12.67 8.98
N ASP A 1166 5.68 -12.67 7.65
CA ASP A 1166 4.36 -12.52 7.04
C ASP A 1166 4.22 -13.30 5.70
N LYS A 1167 3.09 -14.04 5.59
CA LYS A 1167 2.45 -14.78 4.45
C LYS A 1167 3.27 -15.35 3.27
N ASN A 1168 3.14 -16.67 3.07
CA ASN A 1168 3.37 -17.42 1.81
C ASN A 1168 2.04 -17.70 1.03
N VAL A 1169 2.13 -18.10 -0.27
CA VAL A 1169 1.31 -19.13 -1.01
C VAL A 1169 0.86 -18.83 -2.48
N LYS A 1170 1.55 -19.51 -3.45
CA LYS A 1170 1.24 -20.13 -4.79
C LYS A 1170 0.45 -19.30 -5.84
N TYR A 1171 0.62 -19.43 -7.16
CA TYR A 1171 0.55 -20.59 -8.11
C TYR A 1171 1.40 -20.25 -9.38
N SER A 1172 1.84 -21.12 -10.31
CA SER A 1172 1.81 -22.60 -10.53
C SER A 1172 3.08 -23.06 -11.32
N ASP A 1173 3.31 -24.28 -11.87
CA ASP A 1173 2.41 -25.40 -12.22
C ASP A 1173 3.00 -26.83 -12.05
N GLN A 1174 4.06 -27.22 -12.79
CA GLN A 1174 4.70 -28.55 -12.66
C GLN A 1174 5.30 -28.82 -11.26
N GLY A 1175 5.39 -27.78 -10.44
CA GLY A 1175 5.79 -27.83 -9.05
C GLY A 1175 5.12 -26.71 -8.27
N PHE A 1176 4.84 -26.99 -7.00
CA PHE A 1176 4.21 -26.06 -6.08
C PHE A 1176 5.03 -26.05 -4.79
N GLU A 1177 6.16 -25.34 -4.80
CA GLU A 1177 7.06 -25.27 -3.65
C GLU A 1177 6.85 -23.98 -2.84
N PHE A 1178 6.96 -24.09 -1.51
CA PHE A 1178 7.37 -22.96 -0.68
C PHE A 1178 8.57 -23.35 0.15
N GLY A 1179 9.53 -22.44 0.19
CA GLY A 1179 10.41 -22.32 1.34
C GLY A 1179 9.56 -22.06 2.58
N LEU A 1180 9.58 -23.07 3.45
CA LEU A 1180 9.11 -23.06 4.83
C LEU A 1180 9.36 -21.71 5.52
N MET A 1181 8.33 -21.20 6.20
CA MET A 1181 8.45 -20.17 7.25
C MET A 1181 9.07 -20.76 8.52
#